data_AF-A0A954UKZ6-F1
#
_entry.id   AF-A0A954UKZ6-F1
#
_cell.length_a   1.000
_cell.length_b   1.000
_cell.length_c   1.000
_cell.angle_alpha   90.00
_cell.angle_beta   90.00
_cell.angle_gamma   90.00
#
_symmetry.space_group_name_H-M   'P 1'
#
loop_
_entity.id
_entity.type
_entity.pdbx_description
1 polymer ?
#
loop_
_entity_poly.entity_id
_entity_poly.type
_entity_poly.pdbx_seq_one_letter_code
_entity_poly.pdbx_strand_id
1 'polypeptide(L)'
;MVRSGSGGLVGVSEAKSNIDVTHDTAVQLADGASVEAINDLNVQSTYATLLNIDSDAISNSGVALPTSRATVTVRGSGVNAATVSTDIGSATLKAQNINLISEISSIDIDADANSEASAGFADSDATSTIDLNADANIWIRSGALLSADEAVNLTAQQTSIAATPNAVASTSTDGRGSLAGDPDADASVDMDTASQVTTEAGSTIKSLTLNVSALTDESLTDVTASAQHTGAGLQAGSGPSESDTLQADRIIDLNSNILLPGAADPVLIIDANGNVVDQELITFTQTDTLILVDNLVNQGGFGGTVNLVVNKSNRDSLMTNPRVIKGAPAVTFQSGYDEVVIQNESPKVLVLQRMDVANESATAANSINVSGDPTTTEFTPTTNSTPGETSIKVENSGLIGLAGFIDNPFGETSISGTGIVADSMFSGIPASEASNLGNGTISQAVIDAFATAGYALSNPTVSTVEVGKRWTIKDDDSEYTVAANGNLVVFPSVNSVNPRAIRTNTLNLVAGNGVIGNDNYGIQVLAGDQGSTLLNGSANQSIRIELFGGDLEVDSVSSGDKLQLLAAGSILDANADDAVNITASSLVLAATPDASVGATANERAIGSLTDALEVRVAGEMSATAGGHVVLTEVGASMNPLRISSSLGDIVLTATDAESFGQNIVLSDSASVIAPSGSISFYVGDNFQHRGLIRAGAAVNVVADNQGLDVGTGSLLDFNGQLQAGTSINITTSTDEDTIYFKRLDAAVPVNILTGAGRDEINIGSEAGLLDAVKSTFTIDAGEESTASADSLIVDRITLDDSGRTANSPVAISSAASAVGDAALIYENNNIHYIGAEELVVLLGAGDDSVGIRATSDQTELTINLGGGDDSVEVGQVTAGGLILSQIAGKVNLEGGVGGDDQLTIDNSADMVGGVGLLGQTNLSGFGMAGGTDGGVGFGGFEEVLLTLGSGADLLQVSGTGSPMAVALGGGDDELSIVGNFANFAELLQLTGTTFGDTDTNPDTDTLTLAIPTSTYFEIDDDTLRSLVAISGTTVVTDVVAYEQVNNIHATLSDGADKVIIRDVGASLDLNTGGGADDVTAFDFSFESTINLGDDTADDQFTLFGTSTNLTVAGQTGGVDTLIVDLTETTDPVTRGRLDDSASGILSEVTQGRVT
;
A
#
# COMPACT_ATOMS: atom_id res chain seq x y z
N MET A 1 76.47 -0.83 7.71
CA MET A 1 77.35 -0.84 6.53
C MET A 1 78.48 -1.86 6.69
N VAL A 2 78.45 -2.95 5.93
CA VAL A 2 79.51 -3.97 5.83
C VAL A 2 79.96 -4.03 4.37
N ARG A 3 81.28 -3.97 4.11
CA ARG A 3 81.82 -4.04 2.74
C ARG A 3 82.88 -5.12 2.63
N SER A 4 82.84 -5.90 1.56
CA SER A 4 83.78 -6.99 1.29
C SER A 4 84.24 -6.95 -0.16
N GLY A 5 85.53 -7.19 -0.39
CA GLY A 5 86.16 -7.05 -1.70
C GLY A 5 87.21 -8.14 -1.94
N SER A 6 87.19 -8.77 -3.12
CA SER A 6 88.21 -9.75 -3.50
C SER A 6 88.70 -9.60 -4.95
N GLY A 7 89.89 -10.13 -5.24
CA GLY A 7 90.56 -9.97 -6.52
C GLY A 7 91.56 -11.09 -6.82
N GLY A 8 91.76 -11.46 -8.09
CA GLY A 8 92.82 -12.40 -8.49
C GLY A 8 92.45 -13.32 -9.67
N LEU A 9 92.97 -14.55 -9.64
CA LEU A 9 92.59 -15.62 -10.59
C LEU A 9 91.24 -16.26 -10.22
N VAL A 10 90.92 -16.29 -8.92
CA VAL A 10 89.65 -16.70 -8.31
C VAL A 10 89.35 -15.68 -7.22
N GLY A 11 88.14 -15.12 -7.23
CA GLY A 11 87.68 -14.14 -6.24
C GLY A 11 86.48 -14.70 -5.48
N VAL A 12 86.47 -14.58 -4.16
CA VAL A 12 85.33 -14.91 -3.29
C VAL A 12 85.15 -13.75 -2.32
N SER A 13 83.98 -13.12 -2.34
CA SER A 13 83.62 -12.00 -1.47
C SER A 13 82.30 -12.28 -0.76
N GLU A 14 82.24 -12.03 0.54
CA GLU A 14 81.01 -12.15 1.32
C GLU A 14 80.87 -10.95 2.27
N ALA A 15 79.72 -10.28 2.20
CA ALA A 15 79.31 -9.23 3.14
C ALA A 15 77.99 -9.65 3.77
N LYS A 16 77.94 -9.71 5.10
CA LYS A 16 76.77 -10.15 5.84
C LYS A 16 76.45 -9.22 7.01
N SER A 17 75.22 -8.74 7.06
CA SER A 17 74.66 -7.99 8.19
C SER A 17 73.46 -8.73 8.74
N ASN A 18 73.53 -9.16 10.00
CA ASN A 18 72.40 -9.70 10.75
C ASN A 18 72.05 -8.72 11.87
N ILE A 19 70.85 -8.16 11.84
CA ILE A 19 70.35 -7.24 12.86
C ILE A 19 69.15 -7.89 13.55
N ASP A 20 69.28 -8.11 14.85
CA ASP A 20 68.17 -8.55 15.69
C ASP A 20 67.59 -7.31 16.39
N VAL A 21 66.35 -6.96 16.08
CA VAL A 21 65.62 -5.83 16.70
C VAL A 21 64.79 -6.38 17.85
N THR A 22 65.04 -5.89 19.06
CA THR A 22 64.22 -6.18 20.24
C THR A 22 63.83 -4.91 20.94
N HIS A 23 62.54 -4.81 21.29
CA HIS A 23 62.06 -3.72 22.12
C HIS A 23 60.85 -4.13 22.94
N ASP A 24 60.86 -3.72 24.21
CA ASP A 24 59.72 -3.83 25.11
C ASP A 24 59.63 -2.52 25.91
N THR A 25 58.70 -1.65 25.55
CA THR A 25 58.41 -0.42 26.28
C THR A 25 57.08 -0.58 26.98
N ALA A 26 57.07 -0.54 28.31
CA ALA A 26 55.85 -0.74 29.09
C ALA A 26 55.68 0.33 30.17
N VAL A 27 54.44 0.82 30.34
CA VAL A 27 54.00 1.53 31.53
C VAL A 27 53.00 0.65 32.28
N GLN A 28 53.31 0.29 33.52
CA GLN A 28 52.47 -0.61 34.32
C GLN A 28 52.04 0.05 35.63
N LEU A 29 50.72 0.11 35.88
CA LEU A 29 50.17 0.44 37.19
C LEU A 29 49.80 -0.85 37.93
N ALA A 30 50.53 -1.12 39.00
CA ALA A 30 50.37 -2.36 39.76
C ALA A 30 49.03 -2.44 40.52
N ASP A 31 48.66 -3.65 40.91
CA ASP A 31 47.49 -3.94 41.73
C ASP A 31 47.43 -3.08 43.00
N GLY A 32 46.25 -2.49 43.27
CA GLY A 32 46.00 -1.64 44.42
C GLY A 32 46.60 -0.23 44.34
N ALA A 33 47.25 0.15 43.23
CA ALA A 33 47.69 1.53 43.02
C ALA A 33 46.47 2.47 42.91
N SER A 34 46.57 3.69 43.46
CA SER A 34 45.54 4.73 43.33
C SER A 34 46.17 6.04 42.87
N VAL A 35 45.65 6.59 41.78
CA VAL A 35 46.13 7.84 41.17
C VAL A 35 44.93 8.77 40.99
N GLU A 36 45.03 9.98 41.56
CA GLU A 36 43.99 11.01 41.49
C GLU A 36 44.60 12.31 40.93
N ALA A 37 43.98 12.84 39.87
CA ALA A 37 44.35 14.09 39.22
C ALA A 37 43.11 15.01 39.16
N ILE A 38 43.30 16.32 39.18
CA ILE A 38 42.17 17.28 39.13
C ILE A 38 41.64 17.43 37.69
N ASN A 39 42.54 17.49 36.69
CA ASN A 39 42.18 17.67 35.28
C ASN A 39 42.50 16.37 34.51
N ASP A 40 43.64 16.32 33.81
CA ASP A 40 43.97 15.18 32.94
C ASP A 40 45.00 14.23 33.58
N LEU A 41 44.80 12.93 33.41
CA LEU A 41 45.76 11.88 33.70
C LEU A 41 46.23 11.22 32.41
N ASN A 42 47.47 11.49 32.00
CA ASN A 42 48.09 10.92 30.80
C ASN A 42 49.05 9.78 31.16
N VAL A 43 48.80 8.58 30.64
CA VAL A 43 49.67 7.41 30.75
C VAL A 43 50.05 6.98 29.34
N GLN A 44 51.32 7.18 28.97
CA GLN A 44 51.78 7.00 27.59
C GLN A 44 53.03 6.13 27.52
N SER A 45 53.02 5.17 26.61
CA SER A 45 54.18 4.42 26.14
C SER A 45 54.41 4.69 24.65
N THR A 46 55.66 4.95 24.24
CA THR A 46 55.98 5.29 22.85
C THR A 46 57.29 4.66 22.40
N TYR A 47 57.36 4.22 21.14
CA TYR A 47 58.56 3.66 20.52
C TYR A 47 58.79 4.16 19.08
N ALA A 48 60.05 4.18 18.63
CA ALA A 48 60.45 4.50 17.27
C ALA A 48 61.68 3.66 16.86
N THR A 49 61.67 3.12 15.64
CA THR A 49 62.81 2.41 15.03
C THR A 49 63.21 3.11 13.73
N LEU A 50 64.50 3.37 13.58
CA LEU A 50 65.12 3.83 12.34
C LEU A 50 66.38 3.00 12.08
N LEU A 51 66.41 2.25 10.99
CA LEU A 51 67.54 1.40 10.60
C LEU A 51 67.88 1.62 9.12
N ASN A 52 69.16 1.85 8.85
CA ASN A 52 69.70 1.83 7.50
C ASN A 52 70.89 0.88 7.45
N ILE A 53 70.75 -0.20 6.69
CA ILE A 53 71.66 -1.34 6.69
C ILE A 53 72.11 -1.61 5.26
N ASP A 54 73.38 -1.35 5.01
CA ASP A 54 74.02 -1.61 3.72
C ASP A 54 75.03 -2.77 3.85
N SER A 55 74.95 -3.77 2.98
CA SER A 55 75.97 -4.80 2.77
C SER A 55 76.41 -4.88 1.31
N ASP A 56 77.66 -4.50 1.03
CA ASP A 56 78.24 -4.54 -0.32
C ASP A 56 79.30 -5.64 -0.44
N ALA A 57 79.16 -6.57 -1.40
CA ALA A 57 80.14 -7.60 -1.72
C ALA A 57 80.59 -7.51 -3.19
N ILE A 58 81.88 -7.20 -3.42
CA ILE A 58 82.44 -7.06 -4.77
C ILE A 58 83.53 -8.12 -5.01
N SER A 59 83.45 -8.85 -6.12
CA SER A 59 84.39 -9.92 -6.49
C SER A 59 84.87 -9.80 -7.94
N ASN A 60 86.15 -9.49 -8.13
CA ASN A 60 86.73 -9.31 -9.47
C ASN A 60 87.73 -10.43 -9.81
N SER A 61 87.60 -11.06 -10.98
CA SER A 61 88.51 -12.15 -11.40
C SER A 61 89.01 -11.99 -12.85
N GLY A 62 90.27 -12.33 -13.08
CA GLY A 62 90.92 -12.21 -14.38
C GLY A 62 90.64 -13.35 -15.36
N VAL A 63 90.18 -14.52 -14.90
CA VAL A 63 90.01 -15.72 -15.76
C VAL A 63 88.76 -16.55 -15.42
N ALA A 64 88.48 -16.89 -14.15
CA ALA A 64 87.37 -17.81 -13.84
C ALA A 64 86.74 -17.60 -12.45
N LEU A 65 85.42 -17.83 -12.40
CA LEU A 65 84.53 -18.06 -11.24
C LEU A 65 84.67 -17.07 -10.07
N PRO A 66 84.50 -15.75 -10.27
CA PRO A 66 84.28 -14.85 -9.15
C PRO A 66 82.90 -15.14 -8.55
N THR A 67 82.86 -15.35 -7.24
CA THR A 67 81.61 -15.43 -6.48
C THR A 67 81.51 -14.25 -5.51
N SER A 68 80.37 -13.57 -5.47
CA SER A 68 80.05 -12.54 -4.48
C SER A 68 78.72 -12.85 -3.81
N ARG A 69 78.66 -12.66 -2.48
CA ARG A 69 77.41 -12.77 -1.72
C ARG A 69 77.22 -11.59 -0.79
N ALA A 70 76.13 -10.86 -0.97
CA ALA A 70 75.64 -9.86 -0.03
C ALA A 70 74.39 -10.37 0.66
N THR A 71 74.38 -10.35 2.00
CA THR A 71 73.21 -10.76 2.77
C THR A 71 72.89 -9.73 3.84
N VAL A 72 71.72 -9.13 3.77
CA VAL A 72 71.12 -8.39 4.87
C VAL A 72 69.98 -9.21 5.44
N THR A 73 69.97 -9.36 6.76
CA THR A 73 68.80 -9.89 7.43
C THR A 73 68.49 -9.09 8.68
N VAL A 74 67.28 -8.54 8.73
CA VAL A 74 66.68 -7.90 9.90
C VAL A 74 65.64 -8.87 10.45
N ARG A 75 65.75 -9.22 11.73
CA ARG A 75 64.76 -10.07 12.41
C ARG A 75 64.30 -9.44 13.71
N GLY A 76 63.04 -9.65 14.09
CA GLY A 76 62.64 -9.62 15.50
C GLY A 76 63.35 -10.76 16.26
N SER A 77 63.70 -10.59 17.54
CA SER A 77 64.30 -11.74 18.25
C SER A 77 63.25 -12.80 18.60
N GLY A 78 63.32 -13.92 17.89
CA GLY A 78 62.47 -15.08 18.14
C GLY A 78 61.09 -14.97 17.50
N VAL A 79 60.10 -15.63 18.10
CA VAL A 79 58.68 -15.61 17.69
C VAL A 79 57.91 -14.40 18.25
N ASN A 80 58.60 -13.46 18.90
CA ASN A 80 57.95 -12.39 19.69
C ASN A 80 58.07 -11.04 18.99
N ALA A 81 56.95 -10.34 18.87
CA ALA A 81 56.88 -8.96 18.40
C ALA A 81 57.60 -7.97 19.34
N ALA A 82 58.08 -6.85 18.80
CA ALA A 82 58.49 -5.69 19.59
C ALA A 82 57.24 -5.06 20.24
N THR A 83 57.16 -5.02 21.56
CA THR A 83 55.94 -4.62 22.28
C THR A 83 56.05 -3.21 22.85
N VAL A 84 55.01 -2.41 22.64
CA VAL A 84 54.75 -1.16 23.37
C VAL A 84 53.47 -1.37 24.15
N SER A 85 53.48 -1.18 25.46
CA SER A 85 52.32 -1.51 26.29
C SER A 85 52.01 -0.50 27.39
N THR A 86 50.71 -0.28 27.62
CA THR A 86 50.17 0.40 28.80
C THR A 86 49.26 -0.58 29.53
N ASP A 87 49.70 -1.06 30.70
CA ASP A 87 49.02 -2.11 31.49
C ASP A 87 48.52 -1.53 32.82
N ILE A 88 47.22 -1.58 33.03
CA ILE A 88 46.55 -1.16 34.25
C ILE A 88 46.09 -2.40 34.99
N GLY A 89 46.78 -2.76 36.08
CA GLY A 89 46.37 -3.80 37.02
C GLY A 89 45.06 -3.47 37.74
N SER A 90 44.81 -4.06 38.91
CA SER A 90 43.68 -3.69 39.79
C SER A 90 43.87 -2.33 40.49
N ALA A 91 44.22 -1.30 39.71
CA ALA A 91 44.47 0.06 40.13
C ALA A 91 43.20 0.93 40.00
N THR A 92 43.14 2.02 40.75
CA THR A 92 42.09 3.04 40.68
C THR A 92 42.65 4.34 40.11
N LEU A 93 42.09 4.82 39.01
CA LEU A 93 42.44 6.06 38.34
C LEU A 93 41.25 7.03 38.43
N LYS A 94 41.47 8.23 38.94
CA LYS A 94 40.46 9.30 39.06
C LYS A 94 40.97 10.59 38.44
N ALA A 95 40.22 11.18 37.52
CA ALA A 95 40.56 12.45 36.86
C ALA A 95 39.33 13.08 36.19
N GLN A 96 39.42 14.31 35.68
CA GLN A 96 38.42 14.82 34.73
C GLN A 96 38.53 14.05 33.40
N ASN A 97 39.75 13.86 32.89
CA ASN A 97 40.04 13.03 31.71
C ASN A 97 41.15 12.02 31.98
N ILE A 98 41.00 10.79 31.50
CA ILE A 98 42.03 9.73 31.57
C ILE A 98 42.45 9.36 30.15
N ASN A 99 43.71 9.56 29.80
CA ASN A 99 44.26 9.25 28.49
C ASN A 99 45.32 8.16 28.61
N LEU A 100 45.02 6.97 28.09
CA LEU A 100 45.94 5.83 28.01
C LEU A 100 46.37 5.66 26.55
N ILE A 101 47.67 5.80 26.30
CA ILE A 101 48.25 5.80 24.97
C ILE A 101 49.35 4.74 24.89
N SER A 102 49.32 3.93 23.83
CA SER A 102 50.41 3.04 23.43
C SER A 102 50.70 3.28 21.96
N GLU A 103 51.90 3.79 21.65
CA GLU A 103 52.20 4.33 20.32
C GLU A 103 53.52 3.78 19.75
N ILE A 104 53.46 3.23 18.54
CA ILE A 104 54.64 3.06 17.70
C ILE A 104 54.67 4.23 16.72
N SER A 105 55.51 5.21 17.01
CA SER A 105 55.56 6.47 16.27
C SER A 105 56.21 6.33 14.87
N SER A 106 57.17 5.42 14.71
CA SER A 106 57.72 5.06 13.40
C SER A 106 58.42 3.70 13.43
N ILE A 107 58.26 2.92 12.37
CA ILE A 107 59.17 1.83 11.99
C ILE A 107 59.68 2.20 10.61
N ASP A 108 60.97 2.48 10.48
CA ASP A 108 61.61 2.85 9.22
C ASP A 108 62.89 2.02 9.04
N ILE A 109 62.87 1.08 8.10
CA ILE A 109 63.94 0.11 7.90
C ILE A 109 64.29 0.03 6.41
N ASP A 110 65.47 0.52 6.07
CA ASP A 110 66.10 0.35 4.76
C ASP A 110 67.20 -0.72 4.85
N ALA A 111 67.07 -1.78 4.07
CA ALA A 111 67.98 -2.92 4.07
C ALA A 111 68.51 -3.21 2.66
N ASP A 112 69.68 -2.66 2.34
CA ASP A 112 70.35 -2.79 1.04
C ASP A 112 71.41 -3.91 1.04
N ALA A 113 71.23 -4.91 0.18
CA ALA A 113 72.21 -5.97 -0.10
C ALA A 113 72.69 -5.87 -1.56
N ASN A 114 73.93 -5.43 -1.77
CA ASN A 114 74.50 -5.27 -3.12
C ASN A 114 75.64 -6.26 -3.37
N SER A 115 75.49 -7.09 -4.39
CA SER A 115 76.49 -8.07 -4.82
C SER A 115 76.93 -7.80 -6.26
N GLU A 116 78.24 -7.76 -6.50
CA GLU A 116 78.83 -7.55 -7.82
C GLU A 116 79.96 -8.56 -8.08
N ALA A 117 79.84 -9.32 -9.17
CA ALA A 117 80.88 -10.24 -9.63
C ALA A 117 81.28 -9.95 -11.10
N SER A 118 82.59 -9.85 -11.38
CA SER A 118 83.08 -9.52 -12.73
C SER A 118 84.11 -10.54 -13.26
N ALA A 119 83.66 -11.42 -14.19
CA ALA A 119 84.45 -12.31 -15.08
C ALA A 119 83.55 -13.14 -16.04
N GLY A 120 84.11 -14.06 -16.82
CA GLY A 120 83.38 -14.85 -17.82
C GLY A 120 82.43 -15.96 -17.31
N PHE A 121 82.48 -16.30 -16.02
CA PHE A 121 81.62 -17.25 -15.32
C PHE A 121 81.27 -16.69 -13.92
N ALA A 122 80.70 -15.48 -13.88
CA ALA A 122 80.47 -14.75 -12.64
C ALA A 122 79.18 -15.20 -11.93
N ASP A 123 79.24 -15.26 -10.61
CA ASP A 123 78.15 -15.70 -9.74
C ASP A 123 77.97 -14.65 -8.63
N SER A 124 76.76 -14.10 -8.53
CA SER A 124 76.47 -12.97 -7.66
C SER A 124 75.13 -13.18 -6.97
N ASP A 125 75.17 -13.38 -5.66
CA ASP A 125 73.99 -13.56 -4.82
C ASP A 125 73.75 -12.31 -3.97
N ALA A 126 72.55 -11.74 -4.04
CA ALA A 126 72.08 -10.71 -3.13
C ALA A 126 70.81 -11.18 -2.43
N THR A 127 70.81 -11.16 -1.10
CA THR A 127 69.62 -11.50 -0.31
C THR A 127 69.37 -10.40 0.71
N SER A 128 68.19 -9.78 0.68
CA SER A 128 67.74 -8.84 1.71
C SER A 128 66.43 -9.33 2.31
N THR A 129 66.41 -9.51 3.63
CA THR A 129 65.22 -10.01 4.33
C THR A 129 64.92 -9.14 5.53
N ILE A 130 63.67 -8.68 5.64
CA ILE A 130 63.12 -8.05 6.85
C ILE A 130 62.00 -8.96 7.37
N ASP A 131 62.12 -9.39 8.62
CA ASP A 131 61.14 -10.18 9.36
C ASP A 131 60.93 -9.51 10.71
N LEU A 132 59.96 -8.61 10.82
CA LEU A 132 59.78 -7.79 12.03
C LEU A 132 58.31 -7.65 12.41
N ASN A 133 58.00 -8.12 13.62
CA ASN A 133 56.69 -7.98 14.23
C ASN A 133 56.72 -6.90 15.30
N ALA A 134 55.66 -6.10 15.41
CA ALA A 134 55.59 -5.00 16.36
C ALA A 134 54.16 -4.69 16.81
N ASP A 135 53.93 -4.64 18.12
CA ASP A 135 52.60 -4.52 18.72
C ASP A 135 52.51 -3.32 19.66
N ALA A 136 51.44 -2.54 19.53
CA ALA A 136 51.04 -1.47 20.45
C ALA A 136 49.80 -1.94 21.24
N ASN A 137 49.97 -2.18 22.54
CA ASN A 137 48.97 -2.82 23.39
C ASN A 137 48.49 -1.90 24.53
N ILE A 138 47.20 -1.93 24.82
CA ILE A 138 46.62 -1.40 26.06
C ILE A 138 45.88 -2.52 26.76
N TRP A 139 46.20 -2.76 28.04
CA TRP A 139 45.55 -3.76 28.87
C TRP A 139 44.92 -3.12 30.10
N ILE A 140 43.61 -3.33 30.27
CA ILE A 140 42.89 -3.01 31.50
C ILE A 140 42.52 -4.32 32.18
N ARG A 141 43.22 -4.64 33.27
CA ARG A 141 43.09 -5.90 33.99
C ARG A 141 41.84 -5.94 34.85
N SER A 142 41.41 -7.15 35.18
CA SER A 142 40.28 -7.36 36.10
C SER A 142 40.50 -6.65 37.43
N GLY A 143 39.47 -5.97 37.95
CA GLY A 143 39.55 -5.17 39.18
C GLY A 143 40.08 -3.75 39.01
N ALA A 144 40.49 -3.33 37.80
CA ALA A 144 40.81 -1.93 37.51
C ALA A 144 39.55 -1.05 37.60
N LEU A 145 39.67 0.16 38.13
CA LEU A 145 38.64 1.19 38.14
C LEU A 145 39.17 2.47 37.49
N LEU A 146 38.66 2.81 36.32
CA LEU A 146 38.91 4.09 35.68
C LEU A 146 37.66 4.94 35.86
N SER A 147 37.76 6.04 36.61
CA SER A 147 36.65 6.96 36.87
C SER A 147 37.03 8.35 36.38
N ALA A 148 36.48 8.74 35.24
CA ALA A 148 36.61 10.07 34.68
C ALA A 148 35.30 10.84 34.77
N ASP A 149 35.35 12.14 35.09
CA ASP A 149 34.14 12.97 35.09
C ASP A 149 33.68 13.27 33.65
N GLU A 150 34.62 13.48 32.72
CA GLU A 150 34.35 13.77 31.31
C GLU A 150 34.68 12.58 30.39
N ALA A 151 35.97 12.23 30.24
CA ALA A 151 36.36 11.24 29.22
C ALA A 151 37.44 10.24 29.63
N VAL A 152 37.29 9.00 29.14
CA VAL A 152 38.34 7.98 29.12
C VAL A 152 38.73 7.73 27.66
N ASN A 153 39.99 7.97 27.33
CA ASN A 153 40.55 7.80 25.98
C ASN A 153 41.58 6.68 26.00
N LEU A 154 41.33 5.60 25.27
CA LEU A 154 42.22 4.47 25.08
C LEU A 154 42.71 4.46 23.62
N THR A 155 44.00 4.69 23.39
CA THR A 155 44.56 4.80 22.03
C THR A 155 45.77 3.90 21.86
N ALA A 156 45.60 2.78 21.15
CA ALA A 156 46.69 1.99 20.62
C ALA A 156 46.93 2.37 19.16
N GLN A 157 48.13 2.82 18.79
CA GLN A 157 48.37 3.31 17.44
C GLN A 157 49.76 3.03 16.88
N GLN A 158 49.83 2.87 15.56
CA GLN A 158 51.06 2.90 14.76
C GLN A 158 50.97 4.05 13.77
N THR A 159 51.92 4.99 13.83
CA THR A 159 51.84 6.27 13.10
C THR A 159 52.51 6.20 11.72
N SER A 160 53.60 5.44 11.58
CA SER A 160 54.31 5.27 10.30
C SER A 160 55.01 3.92 10.24
N ILE A 161 54.82 3.17 9.14
CA ILE A 161 55.47 1.87 8.90
C ILE A 161 56.07 1.84 7.48
N ALA A 162 57.41 1.75 7.43
CA ALA A 162 58.22 1.62 6.24
C ALA A 162 59.29 0.52 6.45
N ALA A 163 59.34 -0.42 5.52
CA ALA A 163 60.29 -1.53 5.51
C ALA A 163 60.64 -1.88 4.06
N THR A 164 61.83 -1.48 3.63
CA THR A 164 62.31 -1.63 2.25
C THR A 164 63.56 -2.53 2.20
N PRO A 165 63.41 -3.86 2.03
CA PRO A 165 64.53 -4.70 1.66
C PRO A 165 64.81 -4.56 0.17
N ASN A 166 66.05 -4.20 -0.16
CA ASN A 166 66.53 -4.07 -1.52
C ASN A 166 67.72 -5.02 -1.75
N ALA A 167 67.62 -5.89 -2.75
CA ALA A 167 68.65 -6.84 -3.13
C ALA A 167 69.09 -6.59 -4.58
N VAL A 168 70.36 -6.24 -4.79
CA VAL A 168 70.91 -5.98 -6.12
C VAL A 168 72.04 -6.96 -6.42
N ALA A 169 71.83 -7.86 -7.36
CA ALA A 169 72.85 -8.77 -7.86
C ALA A 169 73.31 -8.36 -9.26
N SER A 170 74.61 -8.24 -9.47
CA SER A 170 75.15 -7.78 -10.75
C SER A 170 76.34 -8.63 -11.19
N THR A 171 76.28 -9.06 -12.45
CA THR A 171 77.40 -9.72 -13.13
C THR A 171 77.86 -8.90 -14.31
N SER A 172 79.12 -8.45 -14.28
CA SER A 172 79.72 -7.64 -15.33
C SER A 172 80.85 -8.39 -16.03
N THR A 173 81.18 -7.95 -17.24
CA THR A 173 82.45 -8.28 -17.86
C THR A 173 83.04 -6.97 -18.35
N ASP A 174 84.12 -6.51 -17.73
CA ASP A 174 84.80 -5.24 -18.05
C ASP A 174 85.43 -5.25 -19.47
N GLY A 175 84.61 -5.42 -20.52
CA GLY A 175 85.01 -5.50 -21.93
C GLY A 175 85.63 -6.83 -22.38
N ARG A 176 85.47 -7.95 -21.64
CA ARG A 176 86.21 -9.21 -21.87
C ARG A 176 85.40 -10.40 -22.43
N GLY A 177 84.11 -10.23 -22.70
CA GLY A 177 83.24 -11.26 -23.28
C GLY A 177 82.74 -12.27 -22.24
N SER A 178 81.44 -12.23 -21.94
CA SER A 178 80.79 -13.16 -21.01
C SER A 178 80.39 -14.44 -21.71
N LEU A 179 80.63 -15.60 -21.07
CA LEU A 179 80.11 -16.88 -21.52
C LEU A 179 78.79 -17.21 -20.80
N ALA A 180 78.80 -17.17 -19.47
CA ALA A 180 77.62 -17.39 -18.63
C ALA A 180 77.72 -16.64 -17.30
N GLY A 181 76.59 -16.21 -16.74
CA GLY A 181 76.52 -15.55 -15.44
C GLY A 181 75.30 -16.01 -14.66
N ASP A 182 75.42 -15.96 -13.33
CA ASP A 182 74.38 -16.40 -12.39
C ASP A 182 74.10 -15.29 -11.36
N PRO A 183 73.37 -14.22 -11.73
CA PRO A 183 72.95 -13.21 -10.76
C PRO A 183 71.59 -13.57 -10.15
N ASP A 184 71.59 -13.90 -8.86
CA ASP A 184 70.40 -14.18 -8.06
C ASP A 184 70.16 -13.05 -7.06
N ALA A 185 68.98 -12.42 -7.14
CA ALA A 185 68.56 -11.39 -6.20
C ALA A 185 67.24 -11.81 -5.55
N ASP A 186 67.21 -11.84 -4.22
CA ASP A 186 66.04 -12.20 -3.42
C ASP A 186 65.79 -11.14 -2.34
N ALA A 187 64.64 -10.50 -2.40
CA ALA A 187 64.20 -9.52 -1.42
C ALA A 187 62.85 -9.95 -0.83
N SER A 188 62.76 -9.96 0.50
CA SER A 188 61.54 -10.34 1.21
C SER A 188 61.29 -9.47 2.42
N VAL A 189 60.05 -9.02 2.59
CA VAL A 189 59.54 -8.40 3.81
C VAL A 189 58.38 -9.22 4.36
N ASP A 190 58.45 -9.55 5.65
CA ASP A 190 57.38 -10.16 6.42
C ASP A 190 57.17 -9.33 7.69
N MET A 191 55.98 -8.76 7.85
CA MET A 191 55.61 -7.95 9.00
C MET A 191 54.22 -8.33 9.50
N ASP A 192 54.16 -8.76 10.76
CA ASP A 192 52.91 -8.98 11.50
C ASP A 192 52.86 -8.03 12.70
N THR A 193 51.96 -7.05 12.65
CA THR A 193 51.90 -5.95 13.60
C THR A 193 50.49 -5.76 14.11
N ALA A 194 50.32 -5.43 15.38
CA ALA A 194 49.00 -5.18 15.96
C ALA A 194 48.93 -3.86 16.73
N SER A 195 47.80 -3.17 16.62
CA SER A 195 47.36 -2.15 17.58
C SER A 195 46.14 -2.70 18.31
N GLN A 196 46.30 -2.97 19.60
CA GLN A 196 45.31 -3.69 20.39
C GLN A 196 44.93 -2.94 21.66
N VAL A 197 43.61 -2.82 21.89
CA VAL A 197 43.04 -2.44 23.19
C VAL A 197 42.24 -3.60 23.73
N THR A 198 42.62 -4.10 24.91
CA THR A 198 41.93 -5.20 25.58
C THR A 198 41.55 -4.80 26.99
N THR A 199 40.29 -5.02 27.33
CA THR A 199 39.76 -4.84 28.68
C THR A 199 39.19 -6.15 29.19
N GLU A 200 39.62 -6.56 30.38
CA GLU A 200 39.22 -7.83 31.00
C GLU A 200 37.90 -7.71 31.75
N ALA A 201 37.12 -8.78 31.76
CA ALA A 201 35.90 -8.87 32.57
C ALA A 201 36.20 -8.64 34.06
N GLY A 202 35.38 -7.81 34.71
CA GLY A 202 35.55 -7.38 36.10
C GLY A 202 36.35 -6.08 36.29
N SER A 203 36.84 -5.46 35.22
CA SER A 203 37.25 -4.05 35.23
C SER A 203 36.03 -3.13 35.10
N THR A 204 36.11 -1.90 35.62
CA THR A 204 35.04 -0.89 35.55
C THR A 204 35.57 0.42 34.96
N ILE A 205 34.85 0.97 33.99
CA ILE A 205 35.12 2.27 33.38
C ILE A 205 33.89 3.16 33.60
N LYS A 206 34.03 4.23 34.39
CA LYS A 206 33.01 5.27 34.60
C LYS A 206 33.43 6.54 33.86
N SER A 207 32.61 7.03 32.92
CA SER A 207 32.89 8.27 32.17
C SER A 207 31.68 8.75 31.37
N LEU A 208 31.55 10.05 31.15
CA LEU A 208 30.56 10.57 30.19
C LEU A 208 30.91 10.13 28.75
N THR A 209 32.19 10.15 28.38
CA THR A 209 32.64 9.71 27.04
C THR A 209 33.75 8.67 27.14
N LEU A 210 33.55 7.50 26.54
CA LEU A 210 34.59 6.48 26.37
C LEU A 210 35.02 6.43 24.90
N ASN A 211 36.27 6.82 24.61
CA ASN A 211 36.85 6.70 23.28
C ASN A 211 37.87 5.56 23.28
N VAL A 212 37.70 4.58 22.38
CA VAL A 212 38.61 3.44 22.20
C VAL A 212 39.04 3.38 20.75
N SER A 213 40.34 3.54 20.51
CA SER A 213 40.93 3.60 19.18
C SER A 213 42.07 2.59 19.04
N ALA A 214 42.00 1.78 17.99
CA ALA A 214 43.09 0.93 17.51
C ALA A 214 43.43 1.35 16.07
N LEU A 215 44.60 1.95 15.88
CA LEU A 215 44.96 2.67 14.65
C LEU A 215 46.26 2.16 14.03
N THR A 216 46.34 2.11 12.70
CA THR A 216 47.60 1.85 11.96
C THR A 216 47.89 2.95 10.94
N ASP A 217 49.07 2.93 10.33
CA ASP A 217 49.43 3.85 9.24
C ASP A 217 48.42 3.66 8.08
N GLU A 218 47.77 4.74 7.65
CA GLU A 218 46.77 4.65 6.58
C GLU A 218 47.41 4.36 5.22
N SER A 219 48.67 4.77 5.03
CA SER A 219 49.37 4.71 3.76
C SER A 219 49.91 3.31 3.46
N LEU A 220 50.67 2.71 4.40
CA LEU A 220 51.39 1.43 4.27
C LEU A 220 52.04 1.23 2.88
N THR A 221 52.51 2.33 2.27
CA THR A 221 53.03 2.32 0.89
C THR A 221 54.45 1.81 0.82
N ASP A 222 55.20 1.91 1.92
CA ASP A 222 56.65 1.73 1.95
C ASP A 222 57.06 0.40 2.59
N VAL A 223 56.13 -0.57 2.62
CA VAL A 223 56.40 -1.98 2.93
C VAL A 223 56.44 -2.75 1.61
N THR A 224 57.63 -2.76 1.00
CA THR A 224 57.86 -3.29 -0.35
C THR A 224 59.28 -3.84 -0.48
N ALA A 225 59.42 -5.07 -0.96
CA ALA A 225 60.68 -5.69 -1.33
C ALA A 225 61.05 -5.35 -2.78
N SER A 226 62.34 -5.09 -3.02
CA SER A 226 62.86 -4.87 -4.37
C SER A 226 64.06 -5.78 -4.64
N ALA A 227 63.97 -6.59 -5.70
CA ALA A 227 65.05 -7.44 -6.16
C ALA A 227 65.43 -7.09 -7.60
N GLN A 228 66.70 -6.74 -7.81
CA GLN A 228 67.23 -6.41 -9.13
C GLN A 228 68.40 -7.32 -9.44
N HIS A 229 68.34 -7.97 -10.60
CA HIS A 229 69.46 -8.74 -11.11
C HIS A 229 69.88 -8.20 -12.49
N THR A 230 71.19 -8.09 -12.72
CA THR A 230 71.74 -7.64 -14.01
C THR A 230 72.87 -8.57 -14.43
N GLY A 231 72.86 -9.03 -15.69
CA GLY A 231 73.91 -9.94 -16.16
C GLY A 231 74.10 -9.97 -17.67
N ALA A 232 75.33 -10.24 -18.10
CA ALA A 232 75.70 -10.41 -19.51
C ALA A 232 75.97 -11.89 -19.84
N GLY A 233 75.51 -12.40 -21.00
CA GLY A 233 75.80 -13.77 -21.48
C GLY A 233 74.65 -14.77 -21.31
N LEU A 234 74.95 -16.07 -21.27
CA LEU A 234 73.97 -17.14 -20.95
C LEU A 234 73.64 -17.09 -19.45
N GLN A 235 72.39 -16.80 -19.10
CA GLN A 235 71.95 -16.72 -17.70
C GLN A 235 71.44 -18.08 -17.23
N ALA A 236 71.98 -18.61 -16.14
CA ALA A 236 71.62 -19.93 -15.58
C ALA A 236 70.87 -19.85 -14.24
N GLY A 237 70.64 -18.65 -13.72
CA GLY A 237 70.04 -18.40 -12.40
C GLY A 237 68.53 -18.30 -12.36
N SER A 238 68.04 -18.16 -11.13
CA SER A 238 66.67 -17.74 -10.87
C SER A 238 66.49 -16.25 -11.23
N GLY A 239 65.29 -15.89 -11.66
CA GLY A 239 64.94 -14.48 -11.80
C GLY A 239 64.91 -13.77 -10.44
N PRO A 240 64.81 -12.44 -10.41
CA PRO A 240 64.67 -11.72 -9.16
C PRO A 240 63.39 -12.18 -8.46
N SER A 241 63.47 -12.40 -7.15
CA SER A 241 62.37 -12.82 -6.30
C SER A 241 62.03 -11.70 -5.33
N GLU A 242 60.76 -11.30 -5.32
CA GLU A 242 60.22 -10.27 -4.43
C GLU A 242 59.03 -10.88 -3.67
N SER A 243 59.03 -10.75 -2.34
CA SER A 243 57.95 -11.23 -1.48
C SER A 243 57.55 -10.19 -0.44
N ASP A 244 56.29 -9.76 -0.49
CA ASP A 244 55.71 -8.76 0.41
C ASP A 244 54.57 -9.37 1.22
N THR A 245 54.84 -9.72 2.48
CA THR A 245 53.81 -10.17 3.44
C THR A 245 53.63 -9.08 4.50
N LEU A 246 52.39 -8.63 4.69
CA LEU A 246 52.05 -7.60 5.67
C LEU A 246 50.71 -7.93 6.32
N GLN A 247 50.67 -7.94 7.65
CA GLN A 247 49.49 -7.95 8.48
C GLN A 247 49.58 -6.79 9.48
N ALA A 248 48.55 -5.94 9.50
CA ALA A 248 48.44 -4.79 10.40
C ALA A 248 47.07 -4.82 11.09
N ASP A 249 47.00 -5.54 12.19
CA ASP A 249 45.79 -5.78 12.96
C ASP A 249 45.39 -4.58 13.81
N ARG A 250 44.12 -4.19 13.74
CA ARG A 250 43.50 -3.23 14.66
C ARG A 250 42.43 -3.98 15.44
N ILE A 251 42.68 -4.20 16.73
CA ILE A 251 41.87 -5.08 17.58
C ILE A 251 41.34 -4.31 18.78
N ILE A 252 40.03 -4.29 18.95
CA ILE A 252 39.37 -3.85 20.18
C ILE A 252 38.66 -5.06 20.80
N ASP A 253 39.08 -5.43 22.01
CA ASP A 253 38.46 -6.49 22.83
C ASP A 253 37.92 -5.87 24.13
N LEU A 254 36.62 -5.55 24.14
CA LEU A 254 36.00 -4.72 25.18
C LEU A 254 35.09 -5.58 26.08
N ASN A 255 35.50 -5.86 27.33
CA ASN A 255 34.73 -6.65 28.30
C ASN A 255 34.60 -5.98 29.69
N SER A 256 35.00 -4.71 29.83
CA SER A 256 34.74 -3.93 31.05
C SER A 256 33.24 -3.75 31.32
N ASN A 257 32.90 -3.54 32.59
CA ASN A 257 31.64 -2.89 32.95
C ASN A 257 31.78 -1.39 32.70
N ILE A 258 30.95 -0.84 31.81
CA ILE A 258 30.98 0.56 31.41
C ILE A 258 29.82 1.26 32.10
N LEU A 259 30.11 2.28 32.89
CA LEU A 259 29.12 3.09 33.60
C LEU A 259 29.12 4.49 32.99
N LEU A 260 28.03 4.85 32.33
CA LEU A 260 27.83 6.18 31.76
C LEU A 260 26.98 7.00 32.75
N PRO A 261 27.56 8.01 33.43
CA PRO A 261 26.82 8.84 34.37
C PRO A 261 25.73 9.66 33.66
N GLY A 262 24.75 10.12 34.45
CA GLY A 262 23.58 10.85 33.99
C GLY A 262 23.84 12.34 33.73
N ALA A 263 22.87 13.18 34.11
CA ALA A 263 23.03 14.64 34.09
C ALA A 263 24.03 15.09 35.18
N ALA A 264 24.64 16.27 35.00
CA ALA A 264 25.51 16.85 36.01
C ALA A 264 24.78 17.05 37.35
N ASP A 265 25.53 17.00 38.45
CA ASP A 265 25.02 17.03 39.81
C ASP A 265 24.57 18.45 40.22
N PRO A 266 23.34 18.64 40.74
CA PRO A 266 22.85 19.94 41.19
C PRO A 266 23.51 20.41 42.50
N VAL A 267 24.04 21.63 42.51
CA VAL A 267 24.72 22.23 43.68
C VAL A 267 24.22 23.65 43.95
N LEU A 268 23.99 24.00 45.21
CA LEU A 268 23.74 25.37 45.67
C LEU A 268 24.42 25.57 47.03
N ILE A 269 25.37 26.50 47.10
CA ILE A 269 26.08 26.88 48.33
C ILE A 269 25.91 28.37 48.58
N ILE A 270 25.38 28.75 49.74
CA ILE A 270 25.14 30.14 50.16
C ILE A 270 25.91 30.43 51.46
N ASP A 271 26.69 31.51 51.46
CA ASP A 271 27.50 31.94 52.61
C ASP A 271 26.66 32.50 53.79
N ALA A 272 27.30 32.73 54.93
CA ALA A 272 26.64 33.27 56.13
C ALA A 272 26.00 34.66 55.95
N ASN A 273 26.42 35.44 54.95
CA ASN A 273 25.84 36.75 54.63
C ASN A 273 24.66 36.64 53.66
N GLY A 274 24.39 35.45 53.12
CA GLY A 274 23.33 35.17 52.16
C GLY A 274 23.76 35.36 50.70
N ASN A 275 25.06 35.40 50.38
CA ASN A 275 25.57 35.44 49.01
C ASN A 275 25.77 34.02 48.46
N VAL A 276 25.52 33.82 47.17
CA VAL A 276 25.81 32.56 46.48
C VAL A 276 27.32 32.40 46.30
N VAL A 277 27.85 31.28 46.77
CA VAL A 277 29.24 30.84 46.61
C VAL A 277 29.37 29.92 45.41
N ASP A 278 28.43 28.99 45.26
CA ASP A 278 28.38 28.03 44.16
C ASP A 278 26.92 27.74 43.76
N GLN A 279 26.68 27.57 42.46
CA GLN A 279 25.35 27.31 41.92
C GLN A 279 25.44 26.59 40.57
N GLU A 280 24.93 25.37 40.54
CA GLU A 280 24.83 24.51 39.37
C GLU A 280 23.45 23.84 39.35
N LEU A 281 22.71 23.99 38.24
CA LEU A 281 21.39 23.38 37.95
C LEU A 281 20.24 23.66 38.95
N ILE A 282 20.47 24.39 40.04
CA ILE A 282 19.44 24.76 41.02
C ILE A 282 18.96 26.19 40.77
N THR A 283 17.66 26.36 40.62
CA THR A 283 17.00 27.69 40.58
C THR A 283 16.34 27.98 41.93
N PHE A 284 16.44 29.23 42.38
CA PHE A 284 15.88 29.64 43.67
C PHE A 284 15.52 31.12 43.69
N THR A 285 14.57 31.48 44.54
CA THR A 285 14.17 32.86 44.84
C THR A 285 14.61 33.24 46.25
N GLN A 286 15.29 34.37 46.40
CA GLN A 286 15.76 34.85 47.70
C GLN A 286 15.11 36.18 48.09
N THR A 287 14.66 36.28 49.33
CA THR A 287 14.21 37.52 49.98
C THR A 287 15.08 37.83 51.19
N ASP A 288 14.73 38.88 51.95
CA ASP A 288 15.44 39.22 53.19
C ASP A 288 15.38 38.10 54.24
N THR A 289 14.35 37.24 54.22
CA THR A 289 14.08 36.24 55.27
C THR A 289 13.99 34.79 54.77
N LEU A 290 13.90 34.57 53.46
CA LEU A 290 13.58 33.27 52.85
C LEU A 290 14.48 32.99 51.63
N ILE A 291 14.87 31.74 51.46
CA ILE A 291 15.39 31.13 50.24
C ILE A 291 14.39 30.05 49.84
N LEU A 292 13.75 30.20 48.68
CA LEU A 292 12.84 29.23 48.10
C LEU A 292 13.56 28.54 46.95
N VAL A 293 13.92 27.28 47.12
CA VAL A 293 14.45 26.44 46.03
C VAL A 293 13.27 25.95 45.19
N ASP A 294 13.32 26.22 43.90
CA ASP A 294 12.28 25.82 42.95
C ASP A 294 12.31 24.31 42.70
N ASN A 295 11.39 23.82 41.86
CA ASN A 295 11.34 22.39 41.55
C ASN A 295 12.64 21.94 40.86
N LEU A 296 13.31 20.94 41.42
CA LEU A 296 14.42 20.24 40.81
C LEU A 296 13.88 18.98 40.14
N VAL A 297 13.99 18.88 38.83
CA VAL A 297 13.49 17.73 38.07
C VAL A 297 14.53 17.32 37.05
N ASN A 298 14.98 16.07 37.13
CA ASN A 298 15.95 15.52 36.19
C ASN A 298 15.27 15.25 34.82
N GLN A 299 15.32 16.22 33.91
CA GLN A 299 14.66 16.17 32.59
C GLN A 299 15.65 16.27 31.40
N GLY A 300 16.94 16.13 31.64
CA GLY A 300 17.98 16.21 30.58
C GLY A 300 17.97 14.99 29.64
N GLY A 301 18.57 15.08 28.45
CA GLY A 301 18.89 13.88 27.67
C GLY A 301 20.10 13.15 28.25
N PHE A 302 20.20 11.83 28.11
CA PHE A 302 21.44 11.11 28.45
C PHE A 302 22.58 11.57 27.53
N GLY A 303 23.66 12.08 28.11
CA GLY A 303 24.83 12.61 27.38
C GLY A 303 25.97 11.60 27.17
N GLY A 304 25.85 10.38 27.71
CA GLY A 304 26.93 9.40 27.68
C GLY A 304 27.18 8.79 26.31
N THR A 305 28.44 8.69 25.85
CA THR A 305 28.80 8.06 24.56
C THR A 305 30.01 7.11 24.67
N VAL A 306 30.00 6.05 23.86
CA VAL A 306 31.09 5.10 23.68
C VAL A 306 31.47 5.09 22.20
N ASN A 307 32.66 5.54 21.85
CA ASN A 307 33.15 5.60 20.48
C ASN A 307 34.26 4.57 20.28
N LEU A 308 34.05 3.65 19.34
CA LEU A 308 34.99 2.60 18.95
C LEU A 308 35.51 2.88 17.53
N VAL A 309 36.83 2.96 17.37
CA VAL A 309 37.48 3.35 16.11
C VAL A 309 38.54 2.34 15.71
N VAL A 310 38.39 1.76 14.52
CA VAL A 310 39.43 0.99 13.82
C VAL A 310 39.65 1.58 12.43
N ASN A 311 40.71 2.38 12.21
CA ASN A 311 40.86 3.10 10.93
C ASN A 311 41.09 2.16 9.74
N LYS A 312 40.91 2.64 8.50
CA LYS A 312 41.21 1.88 7.27
C LYS A 312 42.65 2.15 6.80
N SER A 313 43.27 1.19 6.12
CA SER A 313 44.52 1.38 5.38
C SER A 313 44.34 1.11 3.89
N ASN A 314 45.23 1.66 3.06
CA ASN A 314 45.26 1.41 1.61
C ASN A 314 45.56 -0.05 1.23
N ARG A 315 46.08 -0.85 2.18
CA ARG A 315 46.51 -2.25 1.98
C ARG A 315 45.59 -3.26 2.65
N ASP A 316 44.48 -2.83 3.27
CA ASP A 316 43.56 -3.70 4.02
C ASP A 316 43.03 -4.88 3.20
N SER A 317 42.88 -4.72 1.87
CA SER A 317 42.42 -5.79 0.98
C SER A 317 43.42 -6.94 0.81
N LEU A 318 44.68 -6.76 1.24
CA LEU A 318 45.73 -7.78 1.18
C LEU A 318 45.88 -8.56 2.49
N MET A 319 45.15 -8.18 3.55
CA MET A 319 45.27 -8.73 4.89
C MET A 319 44.08 -9.61 5.25
N THR A 320 44.26 -10.49 6.24
CA THR A 320 43.16 -11.34 6.73
C THR A 320 42.51 -10.69 7.94
N ASN A 321 41.26 -10.24 7.80
CA ASN A 321 40.45 -9.65 8.88
C ASN A 321 41.18 -8.58 9.75
N PRO A 322 41.84 -7.57 9.16
CA PRO A 322 42.74 -6.68 9.90
C PRO A 322 42.02 -5.61 10.77
N ARG A 323 40.67 -5.63 10.84
CA ARG A 323 39.85 -4.70 11.63
C ARG A 323 38.84 -5.49 12.46
N VAL A 324 39.15 -5.76 13.73
CA VAL A 324 38.33 -6.62 14.59
C VAL A 324 37.83 -5.84 15.81
N ILE A 325 36.51 -5.89 16.04
CA ILE A 325 35.90 -5.43 17.29
C ILE A 325 35.11 -6.60 17.87
N LYS A 326 35.42 -6.96 19.12
CA LYS A 326 34.83 -8.09 19.84
C LYS A 326 34.64 -7.78 21.33
N GLY A 327 33.83 -8.61 21.99
CA GLY A 327 33.58 -8.54 23.43
C GLY A 327 32.12 -8.30 23.78
N ALA A 328 31.77 -8.56 25.04
CA ALA A 328 30.40 -8.46 25.55
C ALA A 328 30.34 -7.58 26.81
N PRO A 329 30.57 -6.26 26.69
CA PRO A 329 30.56 -5.39 27.85
C PRO A 329 29.13 -5.17 28.36
N ALA A 330 29.00 -4.94 29.66
CA ALA A 330 27.79 -4.40 30.25
C ALA A 330 27.88 -2.88 30.24
N VAL A 331 27.04 -2.22 29.45
CA VAL A 331 26.95 -0.76 29.37
C VAL A 331 25.75 -0.32 30.20
N THR A 332 26.03 0.38 31.29
CA THR A 332 25.06 0.80 32.27
C THR A 332 24.91 2.33 32.22
N PHE A 333 23.71 2.81 31.90
CA PHE A 333 23.38 4.23 31.93
C PHE A 333 22.81 4.59 33.31
N GLN A 334 23.40 5.59 33.95
CA GLN A 334 22.86 6.14 35.18
C GLN A 334 21.78 7.17 34.87
N SER A 335 20.55 6.92 35.33
CA SER A 335 19.43 7.83 35.11
C SER A 335 19.15 8.79 36.25
N GLY A 336 19.75 8.58 37.43
CA GLY A 336 19.71 9.52 38.54
C GLY A 336 20.87 10.53 38.50
N TYR A 337 20.77 11.56 39.33
CA TYR A 337 21.95 12.32 39.76
C TYR A 337 22.85 11.43 40.63
N ASP A 338 24.16 11.67 40.64
CA ASP A 338 25.05 11.01 41.61
C ASP A 338 24.92 11.73 42.96
N GLU A 339 24.85 13.07 42.97
CA GLU A 339 24.69 13.90 44.17
C GLU A 339 23.81 15.15 43.95
N VAL A 340 23.08 15.57 44.98
CA VAL A 340 22.39 16.87 45.05
C VAL A 340 22.80 17.57 46.34
N VAL A 341 23.45 18.73 46.25
CA VAL A 341 23.95 19.48 47.42
C VAL A 341 23.28 20.84 47.54
N ILE A 342 22.62 21.10 48.67
CA ILE A 342 22.03 22.40 49.02
C ILE A 342 22.53 22.82 50.40
N GLN A 343 23.37 23.84 50.47
CA GLN A 343 23.93 24.36 51.72
C GLN A 343 23.63 25.86 51.86
N ASN A 344 23.03 26.26 52.98
CA ASN A 344 22.81 27.65 53.33
C ASN A 344 23.35 27.94 54.75
N GLU A 345 24.42 28.72 54.83
CA GLU A 345 25.00 29.17 56.10
C GLU A 345 24.32 30.43 56.66
N SER A 346 23.44 31.08 55.88
CA SER A 346 22.71 32.27 56.34
C SER A 346 21.57 31.89 57.31
N PRO A 347 21.09 32.81 58.18
CA PRO A 347 19.98 32.53 59.11
C PRO A 347 18.60 32.49 58.43
N LYS A 348 18.52 32.62 57.10
CA LYS A 348 17.26 32.64 56.34
C LYS A 348 16.60 31.26 56.38
N VAL A 349 15.27 31.24 56.29
CA VAL A 349 14.51 29.99 56.13
C VAL A 349 14.79 29.43 54.74
N LEU A 350 15.05 28.13 54.63
CA LEU A 350 15.22 27.42 53.36
C LEU A 350 13.95 26.62 53.09
N VAL A 351 13.22 26.91 52.03
CA VAL A 351 12.04 26.15 51.61
C VAL A 351 12.36 25.38 50.35
N LEU A 352 12.10 24.08 50.37
CA LEU A 352 12.33 23.17 49.24
C LEU A 352 11.00 22.82 48.59
N GLN A 353 10.90 23.00 47.27
CA GLN A 353 9.78 22.50 46.47
C GLN A 353 10.03 21.03 46.05
N ARG A 354 9.44 20.58 44.93
CA ARG A 354 9.59 19.19 44.47
C ARG A 354 11.04 18.92 44.07
N MET A 355 11.62 17.83 44.55
CA MET A 355 12.89 17.31 44.04
C MET A 355 12.65 15.91 43.50
N ASP A 356 12.99 15.71 42.24
CA ASP A 356 12.88 14.45 41.53
C ASP A 356 14.23 14.16 40.87
N VAL A 357 14.96 13.22 41.46
CA VAL A 357 16.35 12.94 41.09
C VAL A 357 16.48 11.97 39.94
N ALA A 358 15.42 11.24 39.61
CA ALA A 358 15.44 10.24 38.56
C ALA A 358 14.96 10.82 37.23
N ASN A 359 15.71 10.53 36.17
CA ASN A 359 15.32 10.88 34.82
C ASN A 359 14.51 9.76 34.18
N GLU A 360 13.20 9.90 34.18
CA GLU A 360 12.27 8.89 33.66
C GLU A 360 11.93 9.05 32.17
N SER A 361 12.37 10.15 31.54
CA SER A 361 12.09 10.48 30.13
C SER A 361 13.21 10.03 29.18
N ALA A 362 14.35 9.62 29.74
CA ALA A 362 15.52 9.34 28.96
C ALA A 362 15.54 7.85 28.56
N THR A 363 15.40 7.62 27.26
CA THR A 363 15.69 6.34 26.61
C THR A 363 17.17 6.33 26.22
N ALA A 364 17.86 5.20 26.37
CA ALA A 364 19.22 5.06 25.83
C ALA A 364 19.21 5.38 24.32
N ALA A 365 19.73 6.55 23.95
CA ALA A 365 19.99 6.87 22.56
C ALA A 365 21.12 5.96 22.07
N ASN A 366 21.28 5.80 20.75
CA ASN A 366 22.42 5.11 20.12
C ASN A 366 23.76 5.72 20.60
N SER A 367 24.23 5.32 21.77
CA SER A 367 25.39 5.90 22.45
C SER A 367 26.68 5.19 22.08
N ILE A 368 26.59 3.98 21.54
CA ILE A 368 27.72 3.19 21.09
C ILE A 368 27.91 3.44 19.59
N ASN A 369 28.93 4.23 19.26
CA ASN A 369 29.30 4.53 17.89
C ASN A 369 30.48 3.66 17.47
N VAL A 370 30.31 2.90 16.40
CA VAL A 370 31.38 2.11 15.79
C VAL A 370 31.75 2.74 14.46
N SER A 371 33.04 3.03 14.25
CA SER A 371 33.53 3.67 13.03
C SER A 371 34.74 2.93 12.44
N GLY A 372 34.89 3.01 11.12
CA GLY A 372 36.01 2.41 10.38
C GLY A 372 35.75 1.05 9.72
N ASP A 373 34.48 0.62 9.65
CA ASP A 373 34.00 -0.58 8.96
C ASP A 373 34.77 -1.86 9.35
N PRO A 374 34.58 -2.39 10.58
CA PRO A 374 35.25 -3.61 11.01
C PRO A 374 35.01 -4.77 10.03
N THR A 375 36.03 -5.59 9.80
CA THR A 375 35.96 -6.76 8.92
C THR A 375 35.20 -7.92 9.54
N THR A 376 35.18 -8.00 10.88
CA THR A 376 34.37 -8.94 11.66
C THR A 376 33.82 -8.22 12.90
N THR A 377 32.58 -8.55 13.30
CA THR A 377 31.96 -8.00 14.50
C THR A 377 31.46 -9.14 15.39
N GLU A 378 32.21 -9.43 16.45
CA GLU A 378 31.80 -10.31 17.55
C GLU A 378 31.51 -9.49 18.81
N PHE A 379 31.00 -8.27 18.60
CA PHE A 379 30.74 -7.30 19.66
C PHE A 379 29.26 -7.33 20.03
N THR A 380 28.97 -7.80 21.25
CA THR A 380 27.61 -8.03 21.76
C THR A 380 27.39 -7.31 23.10
N PRO A 381 27.37 -5.96 23.12
CA PRO A 381 27.14 -5.20 24.34
C PRO A 381 25.74 -5.44 24.88
N THR A 382 25.61 -5.48 26.20
CA THR A 382 24.30 -5.40 26.88
C THR A 382 24.11 -3.99 27.41
N THR A 383 22.95 -3.39 27.15
CA THR A 383 22.63 -2.03 27.64
C THR A 383 21.59 -2.11 28.74
N ASN A 384 21.90 -1.58 29.92
CA ASN A 384 20.98 -1.49 31.04
C ASN A 384 20.91 -0.04 31.52
N SER A 385 19.78 0.36 32.08
CA SER A 385 19.64 1.66 32.75
C SER A 385 19.33 1.42 34.23
N THR A 386 20.00 2.14 35.11
CA THR A 386 19.75 2.12 36.55
C THR A 386 19.83 3.54 37.09
N PRO A 387 18.97 3.97 38.02
CA PRO A 387 19.08 5.31 38.61
C PRO A 387 20.39 5.56 39.38
N GLY A 388 21.11 4.52 39.83
CA GLY A 388 22.27 4.68 40.71
C GLY A 388 21.89 5.09 42.14
N GLU A 389 22.86 5.11 43.06
CA GLU A 389 22.64 5.56 44.44
C GLU A 389 22.74 7.09 44.52
N THR A 390 21.63 7.82 44.33
CA THR A 390 21.63 9.29 44.43
C THR A 390 21.73 9.76 45.89
N SER A 391 22.75 10.54 46.22
CA SER A 391 22.87 11.18 47.53
C SER A 391 22.28 12.59 47.52
N ILE A 392 21.26 12.88 48.35
CA ILE A 392 20.77 14.24 48.59
C ILE A 392 21.29 14.74 49.93
N LYS A 393 21.96 15.90 49.91
CA LYS A 393 22.45 16.60 51.10
C LYS A 393 21.91 18.02 51.18
N VAL A 394 21.06 18.27 52.17
CA VAL A 394 20.53 19.61 52.48
C VAL A 394 20.98 20.05 53.87
N GLU A 395 21.65 21.20 53.97
CA GLU A 395 22.06 21.81 55.22
C GLU A 395 21.62 23.27 55.29
N ASN A 396 20.97 23.67 56.39
CA ASN A 396 20.60 25.06 56.63
C ASN A 396 20.95 25.49 58.06
N SER A 397 21.58 26.65 58.22
CA SER A 397 21.79 27.26 59.54
C SER A 397 20.49 27.80 60.18
N GLY A 398 19.45 28.02 59.37
CA GLY A 398 18.10 28.40 59.80
C GLY A 398 17.10 27.24 59.90
N LEU A 399 15.81 27.55 59.73
CA LEU A 399 14.71 26.56 59.62
C LEU A 399 14.61 26.01 58.19
N ILE A 400 14.21 24.75 58.03
CA ILE A 400 13.94 24.14 56.71
C ILE A 400 12.44 23.88 56.57
N GLY A 401 11.84 24.39 55.49
CA GLY A 401 10.46 24.13 55.08
C GLY A 401 10.40 23.12 53.92
N LEU A 402 9.49 22.16 53.98
CA LEU A 402 9.19 21.23 52.88
C LEU A 402 7.85 21.60 52.25
N ALA A 403 7.89 22.22 51.06
CA ALA A 403 6.73 22.66 50.28
C ALA A 403 6.39 21.74 49.10
N GLY A 404 7.28 20.79 48.77
CA GLY A 404 7.07 19.76 47.76
C GLY A 404 7.60 18.39 48.20
N PHE A 405 7.39 17.37 47.36
CA PHE A 405 7.87 16.01 47.59
C PHE A 405 9.34 15.90 47.19
N ILE A 406 10.17 15.33 48.07
CA ILE A 406 11.55 14.96 47.76
C ILE A 406 11.54 13.47 47.45
N ASP A 407 11.68 13.13 46.18
CA ASP A 407 11.72 11.76 45.69
C ASP A 407 13.18 11.35 45.48
N ASN A 408 13.65 10.45 46.34
CA ASN A 408 14.96 9.81 46.21
C ASN A 408 14.85 8.36 46.72
N PRO A 409 14.23 7.48 45.94
CA PRO A 409 14.03 6.09 46.33
C PRO A 409 15.30 5.24 46.14
N PHE A 410 16.34 5.81 45.52
CA PHE A 410 17.53 5.08 45.07
C PHE A 410 18.78 5.34 45.91
N GLY A 411 18.81 6.37 46.76
CA GLY A 411 19.92 6.62 47.68
C GLY A 411 19.54 7.36 48.96
N GLU A 412 20.53 7.87 49.69
CA GLU A 412 20.32 8.52 50.98
C GLU A 412 19.89 9.99 50.82
N THR A 413 18.93 10.42 51.64
CA THR A 413 18.56 11.83 51.77
C THR A 413 18.85 12.32 53.18
N SER A 414 19.78 13.24 53.30
CA SER A 414 20.17 13.88 54.56
C SER A 414 19.72 15.35 54.57
N ILE A 415 18.96 15.73 55.61
CA ILE A 415 18.47 17.09 55.79
C ILE A 415 18.80 17.54 57.22
N SER A 416 19.55 18.64 57.38
CA SER A 416 19.95 19.15 58.68
C SER A 416 19.75 20.65 58.83
N GLY A 417 19.21 21.08 59.97
CA GLY A 417 19.06 22.49 60.33
C GLY A 417 18.53 22.70 61.74
N THR A 418 18.17 23.94 62.10
CA THR A 418 17.66 24.26 63.46
C THR A 418 16.25 23.72 63.74
N GLY A 419 15.54 23.28 62.69
CA GLY A 419 14.27 22.56 62.71
C GLY A 419 13.74 22.32 61.30
N ILE A 420 12.96 21.25 61.10
CA ILE A 420 12.32 20.89 59.82
C ILE A 420 10.79 21.00 60.00
N VAL A 421 10.13 21.73 59.12
CA VAL A 421 8.68 21.99 59.16
C VAL A 421 8.03 21.71 57.80
N ALA A 422 6.83 21.12 57.78
CA ALA A 422 6.02 21.04 56.56
C ALA A 422 5.41 22.43 56.27
N ASP A 423 5.36 22.85 55.01
CA ASP A 423 4.94 24.21 54.60
C ASP A 423 3.47 24.56 54.94
N SER A 424 2.69 23.58 55.39
CA SER A 424 1.32 23.81 55.89
C SER A 424 1.21 24.74 57.11
N MET A 425 2.32 25.23 57.66
CA MET A 425 2.34 26.29 58.68
C MET A 425 2.17 27.73 58.14
N PHE A 426 2.13 27.98 56.83
CA PHE A 426 2.06 29.36 56.30
C PHE A 426 0.76 29.78 55.58
N SER A 427 -0.23 28.92 55.30
CA SER A 427 -1.61 29.36 54.92
C SER A 427 -2.68 28.22 54.79
N GLY A 428 -3.55 28.03 55.81
CA GLY A 428 -5.00 27.70 55.68
C GLY A 428 -5.55 26.27 55.35
N ILE A 429 -6.00 25.53 56.39
CA ILE A 429 -6.95 24.37 56.47
C ILE A 429 -6.46 22.98 55.92
N PRO A 430 -6.82 21.78 56.45
CA PRO A 430 -7.01 21.25 57.83
C PRO A 430 -6.07 20.04 58.14
N ALA A 431 -6.08 19.59 59.41
CA ALA A 431 -5.16 18.63 60.02
C ALA A 431 -5.34 17.12 59.66
N SER A 432 -5.15 16.71 58.40
CA SER A 432 -5.19 15.28 58.01
C SER A 432 -3.91 14.68 57.44
N GLU A 433 -2.80 15.42 57.33
CA GLU A 433 -1.55 14.88 56.77
C GLU A 433 -0.32 15.23 57.62
N ALA A 434 -0.31 14.73 58.86
CA ALA A 434 0.84 14.81 59.75
C ALA A 434 1.24 13.44 60.27
N SER A 435 1.59 12.52 59.37
CA SER A 435 2.43 11.35 59.69
C SER A 435 2.75 10.57 58.43
N ASN A 436 3.97 10.70 57.92
CA ASN A 436 4.75 9.60 57.33
C ASN A 436 6.16 10.11 57.07
N LEU A 437 6.93 10.20 58.15
CA LEU A 437 8.39 10.25 58.12
C LEU A 437 8.89 8.80 58.14
N GLY A 438 9.75 8.45 57.18
CA GLY A 438 10.81 7.48 57.39
C GLY A 438 10.59 6.06 56.85
N ASN A 439 11.43 5.73 55.88
CA ASN A 439 11.97 4.40 55.58
C ASN A 439 12.40 3.67 56.88
N GLY A 440 11.87 2.47 57.16
CA GLY A 440 12.29 1.63 58.30
C GLY A 440 11.18 0.80 58.98
N THR A 441 11.49 -0.45 59.31
CA THR A 441 10.66 -1.48 59.94
C THR A 441 9.84 -1.03 61.17
N ILE A 442 8.56 -1.43 61.25
CA ILE A 442 7.64 -1.15 62.37
C ILE A 442 8.08 -1.95 63.62
N SER A 443 8.36 -1.25 64.73
CA SER A 443 8.73 -1.89 66.00
C SER A 443 7.54 -2.54 66.72
N GLN A 444 7.78 -3.61 67.49
CA GLN A 444 6.75 -4.36 68.24
C GLN A 444 5.94 -3.48 69.21
N ALA A 445 6.51 -2.39 69.72
CA ALA A 445 5.81 -1.44 70.58
C ALA A 445 4.67 -0.69 69.87
N VAL A 446 4.77 -0.53 68.55
CA VAL A 446 3.72 0.07 67.71
C VAL A 446 2.62 -0.98 67.45
N ILE A 447 3.00 -2.23 67.19
CA ILE A 447 2.06 -3.36 67.05
C ILE A 447 1.23 -3.53 68.33
N ASP A 448 1.86 -3.45 69.50
CA ASP A 448 1.19 -3.56 70.80
C ASP A 448 0.27 -2.35 71.11
N ALA A 449 0.60 -1.16 70.57
CA ALA A 449 -0.23 0.04 70.68
C ALA A 449 -1.51 -0.05 69.83
N PHE A 450 -1.44 -0.66 68.64
CA PHE A 450 -2.61 -0.93 67.79
C PHE A 450 -3.54 -1.98 68.41
N ALA A 451 -2.99 -3.02 69.05
CA ALA A 451 -3.77 -4.02 69.79
C ALA A 451 -4.48 -3.42 71.02
N THR A 452 -3.83 -2.46 71.71
CA THR A 452 -4.43 -1.75 72.85
C THR A 452 -5.54 -0.77 72.42
N ALA A 453 -5.48 -0.29 71.17
CA ALA A 453 -6.51 0.56 70.56
C ALA A 453 -7.66 -0.22 69.89
N GLY A 454 -7.64 -1.56 69.93
CA GLY A 454 -8.74 -2.41 69.44
C GLY A 454 -8.67 -2.80 67.97
N TYR A 455 -7.53 -2.61 67.30
CA TYR A 455 -7.34 -3.01 65.90
C TYR A 455 -6.53 -4.32 65.81
N ALA A 456 -7.10 -5.33 65.17
CA ALA A 456 -6.43 -6.60 64.87
C ALA A 456 -5.88 -6.59 63.44
N LEU A 457 -4.56 -6.69 63.29
CA LEU A 457 -3.93 -7.03 62.02
C LEU A 457 -3.82 -8.56 61.94
N SER A 458 -4.81 -9.18 61.29
CA SER A 458 -4.72 -10.56 60.82
C SER A 458 -4.89 -10.54 59.31
N ASN A 459 -3.83 -10.91 58.58
CA ASN A 459 -3.73 -11.17 57.13
C ASN A 459 -5.09 -11.27 56.39
N PRO A 460 -5.44 -10.36 55.44
CA PRO A 460 -6.12 -10.82 54.22
C PRO A 460 -6.03 -9.89 52.98
N THR A 461 -6.46 -10.44 51.84
CA THR A 461 -7.22 -9.81 50.74
C THR A 461 -7.64 -8.35 51.01
N VAL A 462 -7.08 -7.38 50.28
CA VAL A 462 -7.38 -5.95 50.48
C VAL A 462 -8.43 -5.48 49.49
N SER A 463 -9.68 -5.42 49.94
CA SER A 463 -10.73 -4.55 49.40
C SER A 463 -10.89 -3.37 50.36
N THR A 464 -10.59 -2.15 49.93
CA THR A 464 -10.96 -0.92 50.69
C THR A 464 -11.38 0.23 49.77
N VAL A 465 -12.33 1.04 50.26
CA VAL A 465 -13.16 2.00 49.50
C VAL A 465 -12.83 3.45 49.91
N GLU A 466 -11.56 3.86 49.95
CA GLU A 466 -11.19 5.25 50.29
C GLU A 466 -10.48 5.99 49.14
N VAL A 467 -11.01 7.16 48.79
CA VAL A 467 -10.52 8.07 47.74
C VAL A 467 -9.26 8.80 48.21
N GLY A 468 -8.19 8.78 47.41
CA GLY A 468 -7.06 9.71 47.56
C GLY A 468 -5.78 9.21 48.23
N LYS A 469 -5.51 7.89 48.30
CA LYS A 469 -4.23 7.34 48.83
C LYS A 469 -3.36 6.69 47.75
N ARG A 470 -2.02 6.80 47.89
CA ARG A 470 -0.98 6.12 47.06
C ARG A 470 -0.77 4.67 47.54
N TRP A 471 -0.55 3.75 46.59
CA TRP A 471 -0.44 2.30 46.83
C TRP A 471 0.98 1.84 46.50
N THR A 472 1.54 0.94 47.31
CA THR A 472 2.81 0.24 47.00
C THR A 472 2.45 -1.15 46.52
N ILE A 473 2.60 -1.39 45.22
CA ILE A 473 2.29 -2.68 44.56
C ILE A 473 3.51 -3.61 44.70
N LYS A 474 3.29 -4.90 44.92
CA LYS A 474 4.39 -5.88 44.98
C LYS A 474 4.75 -6.27 43.53
N ASP A 475 6.03 -6.47 43.23
CA ASP A 475 6.45 -7.00 41.93
C ASP A 475 6.34 -8.53 41.99
N ASP A 476 5.17 -9.09 41.67
CA ASP A 476 4.96 -10.54 41.58
C ASP A 476 3.80 -10.94 40.65
N ASP A 477 3.68 -12.24 40.36
CA ASP A 477 2.68 -12.86 39.48
C ASP A 477 1.23 -12.84 40.02
N SER A 478 0.95 -12.14 41.12
CA SER A 478 -0.36 -12.18 41.78
C SER A 478 -1.44 -11.44 40.99
N GLU A 479 -2.70 -11.80 41.26
CA GLU A 479 -3.87 -11.03 40.84
C GLU A 479 -3.93 -9.68 41.58
N TYR A 480 -4.02 -8.59 40.83
CA TYR A 480 -4.15 -7.23 41.39
C TYR A 480 -5.56 -6.70 41.19
N THR A 481 -6.25 -6.37 42.28
CA THR A 481 -7.53 -5.65 42.24
C THR A 481 -7.38 -4.27 42.87
N VAL A 482 -7.57 -3.22 42.08
CA VAL A 482 -7.49 -1.83 42.53
C VAL A 482 -8.80 -1.10 42.25
N ALA A 483 -9.45 -0.61 43.31
CA ALA A 483 -10.74 0.09 43.21
C ALA A 483 -10.66 1.49 43.84
N ALA A 484 -11.20 2.49 43.15
CA ALA A 484 -11.33 3.87 43.62
C ALA A 484 -12.72 4.43 43.28
N ASN A 485 -13.28 5.29 44.14
CA ASN A 485 -14.51 6.03 43.85
C ASN A 485 -14.27 7.29 42.99
N GLY A 486 -13.02 7.71 42.80
CA GLY A 486 -12.60 8.85 41.98
C GLY A 486 -11.54 8.43 40.95
N ASN A 487 -10.68 9.35 40.51
CA ASN A 487 -9.62 9.02 39.56
C ASN A 487 -8.66 7.98 40.13
N LEU A 488 -8.40 6.93 39.36
CA LEU A 488 -7.44 5.90 39.66
C LEU A 488 -6.14 6.19 38.88
N VAL A 489 -5.15 6.70 39.60
CA VAL A 489 -3.79 6.86 39.08
C VAL A 489 -2.89 5.95 39.92
N VAL A 490 -2.29 4.95 39.27
CA VAL A 490 -1.29 4.11 39.92
C VAL A 490 0.06 4.80 39.75
N PHE A 491 0.67 5.15 40.88
CA PHE A 491 2.06 5.58 40.92
C PHE A 491 2.89 4.35 41.28
N PRO A 492 4.03 4.15 40.61
CA PRO A 492 4.71 2.87 40.64
C PRO A 492 5.39 2.56 41.98
N SER A 493 5.65 1.28 42.19
CA SER A 493 6.30 0.75 43.37
C SER A 493 7.82 0.80 43.25
N VAL A 494 8.48 1.23 44.32
CA VAL A 494 9.94 1.40 44.47
C VAL A 494 10.77 0.11 44.45
N ASN A 495 10.16 -1.06 44.20
CA ASN A 495 10.83 -2.37 44.29
C ASN A 495 10.74 -3.24 43.02
N SER A 496 10.34 -2.69 41.88
CA SER A 496 10.27 -3.44 40.61
C SER A 496 11.52 -3.27 39.74
N VAL A 497 11.88 -4.33 39.00
CA VAL A 497 12.94 -4.33 37.96
C VAL A 497 12.66 -3.29 36.86
N ASN A 498 11.42 -2.80 36.76
CA ASN A 498 11.05 -1.64 35.98
C ASN A 498 10.18 -0.70 36.85
N PRO A 499 10.72 0.37 37.44
CA PRO A 499 10.09 1.15 38.52
C PRO A 499 8.89 1.98 38.08
N ARG A 500 8.24 1.66 36.95
CA ARG A 500 7.08 2.36 36.40
C ARG A 500 5.90 1.45 36.04
N ALA A 501 6.08 0.14 35.89
CA ALA A 501 5.05 -0.78 35.42
C ALA A 501 4.55 -1.76 36.49
N ILE A 502 3.25 -2.05 36.49
CA ILE A 502 2.68 -3.17 37.26
C ILE A 502 3.02 -4.45 36.51
N ARG A 503 3.86 -5.30 37.09
CA ARG A 503 4.06 -6.66 36.57
C ARG A 503 2.97 -7.57 37.13
N THR A 504 2.16 -8.19 36.26
CA THR A 504 1.10 -9.11 36.69
C THR A 504 0.57 -9.98 35.55
N ASN A 505 0.05 -11.16 35.88
CA ASN A 505 -0.75 -11.98 34.97
C ASN A 505 -2.23 -11.57 34.95
N THR A 506 -2.74 -10.85 35.97
CA THR A 506 -4.15 -10.44 36.04
C THR A 506 -4.31 -9.08 36.72
N LEU A 507 -4.88 -8.13 35.99
CA LEU A 507 -5.08 -6.75 36.39
C LEU A 507 -6.57 -6.38 36.38
N ASN A 508 -7.16 -6.22 37.56
CA ASN A 508 -8.54 -5.79 37.76
C ASN A 508 -8.59 -4.34 38.28
N LEU A 509 -9.21 -3.43 37.53
CA LEU A 509 -9.24 -2.00 37.81
C LEU A 509 -10.67 -1.46 37.85
N VAL A 510 -11.01 -0.68 38.88
CA VAL A 510 -12.33 -0.03 39.00
C VAL A 510 -12.20 1.42 39.44
N ALA A 511 -12.73 2.37 38.66
CA ALA A 511 -12.79 3.79 38.96
C ALA A 511 -14.24 4.32 38.86
N GLY A 512 -14.99 4.22 39.95
CA GLY A 512 -16.45 4.37 39.96
C GLY A 512 -17.00 5.76 39.57
N ASN A 513 -16.24 6.87 39.66
CA ASN A 513 -16.65 8.19 39.13
C ASN A 513 -15.49 8.94 38.44
N GLY A 514 -14.40 8.26 38.11
CA GLY A 514 -13.17 8.90 37.64
C GLY A 514 -12.61 8.25 36.39
N VAL A 515 -11.38 8.65 36.07
CA VAL A 515 -10.56 8.05 35.01
C VAL A 515 -9.66 6.94 35.56
N ILE A 516 -9.28 5.97 34.73
CA ILE A 516 -8.17 5.04 34.99
C ILE A 516 -6.98 5.51 34.14
N GLY A 517 -5.90 5.94 34.77
CA GLY A 517 -4.83 6.67 34.07
C GLY A 517 -5.21 8.12 33.76
N ASN A 518 -4.46 8.79 32.88
CA ASN A 518 -4.79 10.12 32.36
C ASN A 518 -4.35 10.26 30.89
N ASP A 519 -4.76 11.33 30.21
CA ASP A 519 -4.49 11.52 28.76
C ASP A 519 -3.00 11.56 28.39
N ASN A 520 -2.13 11.97 29.32
CA ASN A 520 -0.70 12.09 29.12
C ASN A 520 0.09 10.85 29.59
N TYR A 521 -0.48 10.07 30.52
CA TYR A 521 0.17 8.91 31.14
C TYR A 521 -0.87 7.83 31.45
N GLY A 522 -0.79 6.70 30.74
CA GLY A 522 -1.56 5.50 31.05
C GLY A 522 -1.04 4.78 32.31
N ILE A 523 -1.83 3.83 32.81
CA ILE A 523 -1.29 2.85 33.77
C ILE A 523 -0.33 1.96 32.99
N GLN A 524 0.94 1.98 33.40
CA GLN A 524 1.96 1.17 32.76
C GLN A 524 1.94 -0.25 33.32
N VAL A 525 1.99 -1.24 32.43
CA VAL A 525 1.89 -2.67 32.77
C VAL A 525 3.03 -3.41 32.09
N LEU A 526 3.49 -4.48 32.73
CA LEU A 526 4.39 -5.46 32.15
C LEU A 526 3.75 -6.84 32.34
N ALA A 527 3.79 -7.69 31.31
CA ALA A 527 3.27 -9.03 31.46
C ALA A 527 4.01 -9.79 32.57
N GLY A 528 3.28 -10.62 33.29
CA GLY A 528 3.83 -11.53 34.27
C GLY A 528 4.64 -12.65 33.62
N ASP A 529 4.96 -13.69 34.40
CA ASP A 529 5.79 -14.80 33.91
C ASP A 529 5.13 -15.62 32.78
N GLN A 530 3.82 -15.46 32.54
CA GLN A 530 3.13 -16.12 31.42
C GLN A 530 3.31 -15.43 30.07
N GLY A 531 3.91 -14.23 30.04
CA GLY A 531 4.05 -13.46 28.80
C GLY A 531 2.77 -12.74 28.35
N SER A 532 1.67 -12.86 29.10
CA SER A 532 0.45 -12.09 28.93
C SER A 532 -0.08 -11.50 30.24
N THR A 533 -0.95 -10.50 30.14
CA THR A 533 -1.74 -9.94 31.25
C THR A 533 -3.22 -9.97 30.90
N LEU A 534 -4.01 -10.68 31.71
CA LEU A 534 -5.46 -10.61 31.71
C LEU A 534 -5.91 -9.26 32.28
N LEU A 535 -6.75 -8.52 31.55
CA LEU A 535 -7.21 -7.19 31.92
C LEU A 535 -8.73 -7.14 32.12
N ASN A 536 -9.13 -6.67 33.30
CA ASN A 536 -10.48 -6.23 33.62
C ASN A 536 -10.46 -4.77 34.07
N GLY A 537 -11.33 -3.92 33.52
CA GLY A 537 -11.34 -2.48 33.76
C GLY A 537 -12.74 -1.89 33.76
N SER A 538 -13.07 -1.00 34.71
CA SER A 538 -14.33 -0.27 34.68
C SER A 538 -14.15 1.16 35.17
N ALA A 539 -14.49 2.15 34.33
CA ALA A 539 -14.43 3.57 34.68
C ALA A 539 -15.62 4.34 34.07
N ASN A 540 -16.18 5.29 34.84
CA ASN A 540 -17.23 6.16 34.33
C ASN A 540 -16.73 7.23 33.34
N GLN A 541 -15.43 7.47 33.27
CA GLN A 541 -14.78 8.38 32.30
C GLN A 541 -13.75 7.57 31.49
N SER A 542 -12.62 8.18 31.10
CA SER A 542 -11.59 7.56 30.26
C SER A 542 -10.75 6.49 30.97
N ILE A 543 -10.27 5.52 30.19
CA ILE A 543 -9.30 4.50 30.60
C ILE A 543 -8.10 4.57 29.65
N ARG A 544 -6.88 4.63 30.19
CA ARG A 544 -5.63 4.51 29.41
C ARG A 544 -4.67 3.53 30.06
N ILE A 545 -4.25 2.52 29.31
CA ILE A 545 -3.32 1.47 29.74
C ILE A 545 -2.21 1.31 28.69
N GLU A 546 -0.98 1.15 29.17
CA GLU A 546 0.23 1.02 28.35
C GLU A 546 1.03 -0.22 28.78
N LEU A 547 0.98 -1.30 28.00
CA LEU A 547 1.73 -2.53 28.22
C LEU A 547 3.09 -2.48 27.51
N PHE A 548 4.19 -2.62 28.24
CA PHE A 548 5.56 -2.47 27.71
C PHE A 548 6.21 -3.79 27.27
N GLY A 549 5.63 -4.94 27.61
CA GLY A 549 6.14 -6.24 27.20
C GLY A 549 5.12 -7.35 27.46
N GLY A 550 5.06 -8.30 26.53
CA GLY A 550 4.04 -9.35 26.48
C GLY A 550 2.73 -8.89 25.82
N ASP A 551 1.73 -9.76 25.89
CA ASP A 551 0.39 -9.57 25.29
C ASP A 551 -0.63 -9.10 26.33
N LEU A 552 -1.65 -8.37 25.89
CA LEU A 552 -2.78 -7.93 26.70
C LEU A 552 -4.01 -8.77 26.33
N GLU A 553 -4.48 -9.61 27.24
CA GLU A 553 -5.70 -10.39 27.09
C GLU A 553 -6.85 -9.62 27.74
N VAL A 554 -7.87 -9.25 26.98
CA VAL A 554 -8.96 -8.38 27.43
C VAL A 554 -10.20 -9.24 27.72
N ASP A 555 -10.66 -9.23 28.97
CA ASP A 555 -11.86 -9.99 29.40
C ASP A 555 -13.07 -9.05 29.49
N SER A 556 -13.03 -8.03 30.37
CA SER A 556 -14.09 -7.02 30.43
C SER A 556 -13.57 -5.63 30.80
N VAL A 557 -13.57 -4.71 29.84
CA VAL A 557 -13.10 -3.32 29.95
C VAL A 557 -14.19 -2.34 29.51
N SER A 558 -14.70 -1.55 30.44
CA SER A 558 -15.77 -0.57 30.19
C SER A 558 -15.34 0.84 30.58
N SER A 559 -15.41 1.77 29.63
CA SER A 559 -15.15 3.21 29.79
C SER A 559 -16.40 4.02 29.42
N GLY A 560 -16.77 5.02 30.22
CA GLY A 560 -17.86 5.93 29.88
C GLY A 560 -17.51 6.98 28.81
N ASP A 561 -16.22 7.18 28.52
CA ASP A 561 -15.73 8.16 27.55
C ASP A 561 -14.69 7.51 26.60
N LYS A 562 -13.43 7.89 26.68
CA LYS A 562 -12.37 7.37 25.80
C LYS A 562 -11.62 6.19 26.42
N LEU A 563 -11.53 5.07 25.71
CA LEU A 563 -10.66 3.93 26.04
C LEU A 563 -9.43 3.92 25.14
N GLN A 564 -8.25 3.82 25.74
CA GLN A 564 -6.96 3.71 25.06
C GLN A 564 -6.17 2.52 25.60
N LEU A 565 -5.94 1.50 24.76
CA LEU A 565 -5.09 0.36 25.09
C LEU A 565 -3.89 0.38 24.14
N LEU A 566 -2.69 0.53 24.70
CA LEU A 566 -1.44 0.51 23.96
C LEU A 566 -0.63 -0.69 24.45
N ALA A 567 -0.23 -1.57 23.55
CA ALA A 567 0.56 -2.76 23.86
C ALA A 567 1.82 -2.84 22.98
N ALA A 568 2.91 -3.26 23.61
CA ALA A 568 4.12 -3.68 22.93
C ALA A 568 3.94 -5.03 22.22
N GLY A 569 3.12 -5.93 22.77
CA GLY A 569 2.66 -7.17 22.13
C GLY A 569 1.26 -7.04 21.53
N SER A 570 0.55 -8.15 21.44
CA SER A 570 -0.81 -8.24 20.92
C SER A 570 -1.85 -7.75 21.94
N ILE A 571 -3.03 -7.36 21.46
CA ILE A 571 -4.24 -7.12 22.25
C ILE A 571 -5.27 -8.15 21.81
N LEU A 572 -5.55 -9.14 22.64
CA LEU A 572 -6.35 -10.32 22.29
C LEU A 572 -7.59 -10.39 23.18
N ASP A 573 -8.61 -11.13 22.72
CA ASP A 573 -9.65 -11.59 23.63
C ASP A 573 -9.05 -12.61 24.61
N ALA A 574 -9.41 -12.48 25.89
CA ALA A 574 -9.06 -13.43 26.93
C ALA A 574 -9.85 -14.75 26.82
N ASN A 575 -11.07 -14.69 26.29
CA ASN A 575 -12.03 -15.78 26.28
C ASN A 575 -12.52 -15.97 24.84
N ALA A 576 -12.41 -17.18 24.28
CA ALA A 576 -12.95 -17.45 22.94
C ALA A 576 -14.49 -17.60 22.96
N ASP A 577 -15.20 -16.51 23.28
CA ASP A 577 -16.66 -16.41 23.32
C ASP A 577 -17.14 -15.10 22.66
N ASP A 578 -18.42 -15.01 22.29
CA ASP A 578 -18.96 -13.83 21.59
C ASP A 578 -19.38 -12.70 22.57
N ALA A 579 -18.89 -12.70 23.81
CA ALA A 579 -19.24 -11.67 24.78
C ALA A 579 -18.41 -10.41 24.56
N VAL A 580 -19.03 -9.25 24.77
CA VAL A 580 -18.31 -7.97 24.60
C VAL A 580 -17.20 -7.80 25.64
N ASN A 581 -15.96 -7.76 25.16
CA ASN A 581 -14.80 -7.49 26.00
C ASN A 581 -14.61 -6.00 26.24
N ILE A 582 -14.89 -5.15 25.24
CA ILE A 582 -14.66 -3.70 25.33
C ILE A 582 -15.95 -2.91 25.17
N THR A 583 -16.25 -1.99 26.08
CA THR A 583 -17.32 -1.00 25.90
C THR A 583 -16.77 0.42 26.09
N ALA A 584 -16.94 1.31 25.12
CA ALA A 584 -16.43 2.69 25.18
C ALA A 584 -17.26 3.68 24.34
N SER A 585 -17.13 4.99 24.60
CA SER A 585 -17.67 6.01 23.69
C SER A 585 -16.71 6.32 22.53
N SER A 586 -15.39 6.22 22.76
CA SER A 586 -14.35 6.30 21.72
C SER A 586 -13.25 5.32 22.03
N LEU A 587 -12.74 4.63 21.00
CA LEU A 587 -11.78 3.54 21.16
C LEU A 587 -10.46 3.82 20.40
N VAL A 588 -9.34 3.64 21.08
CA VAL A 588 -8.00 3.63 20.47
C VAL A 588 -7.25 2.39 20.92
N LEU A 589 -6.91 1.53 19.97
CA LEU A 589 -6.10 0.33 20.17
C LEU A 589 -4.78 0.48 19.41
N ALA A 590 -3.66 0.17 20.05
CA ALA A 590 -2.36 0.19 19.40
C ALA A 590 -1.50 -0.98 19.85
N ALA A 591 -1.32 -1.97 18.98
CA ALA A 591 -0.31 -3.03 19.12
C ALA A 591 0.90 -2.63 18.26
N THR A 592 1.91 -2.01 18.89
CA THR A 592 2.97 -1.27 18.18
C THR A 592 3.70 -2.13 17.14
N PRO A 593 3.84 -1.67 15.87
CA PRO A 593 4.52 -2.42 14.81
C PRO A 593 5.99 -2.72 15.14
N ASP A 594 6.44 -3.94 14.87
CA ASP A 594 7.86 -4.28 14.92
C ASP A 594 8.53 -3.96 13.58
N ALA A 595 9.68 -3.27 13.63
CA ALA A 595 10.54 -3.09 12.46
C ALA A 595 11.63 -4.18 12.35
N SER A 596 11.62 -5.17 13.24
CA SER A 596 12.57 -6.29 13.24
C SER A 596 12.38 -7.19 12.02
N VAL A 597 13.50 -7.70 11.51
CA VAL A 597 13.51 -8.65 10.38
C VAL A 597 13.05 -10.01 10.90
N GLY A 598 11.79 -10.37 10.63
CA GLY A 598 11.24 -11.69 10.96
C GLY A 598 9.88 -11.71 11.67
N ALA A 599 9.29 -10.55 11.98
CA ALA A 599 7.96 -10.47 12.57
C ALA A 599 6.88 -11.12 11.68
N THR A 600 5.94 -11.83 12.30
CA THR A 600 4.82 -12.52 11.65
C THR A 600 3.51 -11.76 11.81
N ALA A 601 2.50 -12.06 10.98
CA ALA A 601 1.20 -11.40 11.06
C ALA A 601 0.41 -11.72 12.34
N ASN A 602 0.77 -12.77 13.08
CA ASN A 602 0.13 -13.14 14.36
C ASN A 602 0.73 -12.40 15.57
N GLU A 603 1.90 -11.77 15.42
CA GLU A 603 2.54 -11.02 16.49
C GLU A 603 2.10 -9.56 16.44
N ARG A 604 1.87 -8.96 17.63
CA ARG A 604 1.40 -7.56 17.75
C ARG A 604 0.10 -7.33 16.96
N ALA A 605 -0.79 -8.31 17.04
CA ALA A 605 -2.12 -8.27 16.46
C ALA A 605 -3.13 -7.64 17.42
N ILE A 606 -4.25 -7.17 16.88
CA ILE A 606 -5.43 -6.79 17.65
C ILE A 606 -6.52 -7.79 17.27
N GLY A 607 -6.93 -8.65 18.20
CA GLY A 607 -7.70 -9.85 17.89
C GLY A 607 -6.90 -10.86 17.06
N SER A 608 -7.50 -12.01 16.79
CA SER A 608 -6.94 -13.07 15.95
C SER A 608 -7.93 -13.48 14.87
N LEU A 609 -7.46 -14.11 13.78
CA LEU A 609 -8.36 -14.57 12.70
C LEU A 609 -9.32 -15.68 13.14
N THR A 610 -9.06 -16.35 14.27
CA THR A 610 -9.91 -17.41 14.82
C THR A 610 -10.81 -16.94 15.94
N ASP A 611 -10.52 -15.77 16.50
CA ASP A 611 -11.11 -15.24 17.72
C ASP A 611 -10.93 -13.72 17.69
N ALA A 612 -12.00 -13.01 17.36
CA ALA A 612 -11.98 -11.57 17.21
C ALA A 612 -11.86 -10.89 18.58
N LEU A 613 -11.79 -9.56 18.59
CA LEU A 613 -11.98 -8.80 19.81
C LEU A 613 -13.34 -8.08 19.72
N GLU A 614 -14.25 -8.45 20.61
CA GLU A 614 -15.63 -7.99 20.66
C GLU A 614 -15.70 -6.63 21.36
N VAL A 615 -16.18 -5.65 20.62
CA VAL A 615 -16.24 -4.26 21.02
C VAL A 615 -17.68 -3.74 21.00
N ARG A 616 -17.95 -2.73 21.81
CA ARG A 616 -19.14 -1.91 21.77
C ARG A 616 -18.76 -0.44 21.85
N VAL A 617 -18.74 0.24 20.71
CA VAL A 617 -18.23 1.61 20.57
C VAL A 617 -19.31 2.56 20.04
N ALA A 618 -19.71 3.54 20.85
CA ALA A 618 -20.76 4.50 20.44
C ALA A 618 -20.28 5.57 19.43
N GLY A 619 -18.97 5.80 19.33
CA GLY A 619 -18.34 6.81 18.49
C GLY A 619 -17.25 6.23 17.60
N GLU A 620 -16.20 7.01 17.34
CA GLU A 620 -15.12 6.62 16.45
C GLU A 620 -14.15 5.61 17.08
N MET A 621 -13.68 4.66 16.26
CA MET A 621 -12.66 3.68 16.63
C MET A 621 -11.39 3.83 15.79
N SER A 622 -10.23 3.67 16.41
CA SER A 622 -8.92 3.60 15.75
C SER A 622 -8.14 2.40 16.26
N ALA A 623 -7.52 1.65 15.35
CA ALA A 623 -6.76 0.46 15.65
C ALA A 623 -5.51 0.39 14.77
N THR A 624 -4.33 0.30 15.39
CA THR A 624 -3.06 0.17 14.68
C THR A 624 -2.30 -1.05 15.18
N ALA A 625 -2.00 -1.99 14.28
CA ALA A 625 -1.30 -3.23 14.59
C ALA A 625 -0.07 -3.45 13.70
N GLY A 626 0.93 -4.14 14.26
CA GLY A 626 1.99 -4.77 13.46
C GLY A 626 1.44 -5.96 12.67
N GLY A 627 0.67 -6.80 13.35
CA GLY A 627 -0.02 -7.98 12.81
C GLY A 627 -1.47 -7.72 12.41
N HIS A 628 -2.31 -8.75 12.47
CA HIS A 628 -3.74 -8.68 12.12
C HIS A 628 -4.52 -7.63 12.93
N VAL A 629 -5.61 -7.11 12.37
CA VAL A 629 -6.64 -6.38 13.12
C VAL A 629 -7.97 -7.07 12.88
N VAL A 630 -8.55 -7.69 13.90
CA VAL A 630 -9.82 -8.43 13.84
C VAL A 630 -10.73 -7.92 14.95
N LEU A 631 -11.80 -7.23 14.58
CA LEU A 631 -12.71 -6.56 15.52
C LEU A 631 -14.18 -6.86 15.17
N THR A 632 -14.98 -7.14 16.20
CA THR A 632 -16.42 -7.40 16.08
C THR A 632 -17.21 -6.39 16.92
N GLU A 633 -17.96 -5.50 16.30
CA GLU A 633 -18.89 -4.58 16.99
C GLU A 633 -20.22 -5.29 17.26
N VAL A 634 -20.56 -5.44 18.55
CA VAL A 634 -21.73 -6.21 18.98
C VAL A 634 -22.92 -5.29 19.31
N GLY A 635 -23.86 -5.21 18.36
CA GLY A 635 -25.19 -4.62 18.54
C GLY A 635 -25.30 -3.13 18.25
N ALA A 636 -24.38 -2.55 17.47
CA ALA A 636 -24.45 -1.17 16.98
C ALA A 636 -23.70 -1.00 15.64
N SER A 637 -23.75 0.20 15.06
CA SER A 637 -22.93 0.53 13.88
C SER A 637 -21.45 0.66 14.26
N MET A 638 -20.57 0.12 13.43
CA MET A 638 -19.13 0.31 13.53
C MET A 638 -18.71 1.59 12.77
N ASN A 639 -17.95 2.48 13.43
CA ASN A 639 -17.46 3.74 12.83
C ASN A 639 -15.93 3.81 12.82
N PRO A 640 -15.24 3.12 11.90
CA PRO A 640 -13.79 3.15 11.81
C PRO A 640 -13.26 4.52 11.34
N LEU A 641 -12.27 5.06 12.07
CA LEU A 641 -11.56 6.29 11.70
C LEU A 641 -10.15 5.98 11.15
N ARG A 642 -9.30 5.32 11.92
CA ARG A 642 -7.94 4.94 11.47
C ARG A 642 -7.67 3.49 11.84
N ILE A 643 -7.80 2.60 10.87
CA ILE A 643 -7.50 1.18 11.01
C ILE A 643 -6.30 0.85 10.13
N SER A 644 -5.27 0.27 10.71
CA SER A 644 -4.07 -0.09 9.94
C SER A 644 -3.40 -1.35 10.46
N SER A 645 -3.03 -2.23 9.54
CA SER A 645 -2.17 -3.39 9.78
C SER A 645 -0.90 -3.27 8.91
N SER A 646 0.26 -3.58 9.47
CA SER A 646 1.54 -3.50 8.73
C SER A 646 1.81 -4.78 7.92
N LEU A 647 1.56 -5.95 8.51
CA LEU A 647 1.89 -7.25 7.93
C LEU A 647 0.67 -8.16 7.70
N GLY A 648 -0.43 -7.95 8.42
CA GLY A 648 -1.58 -8.86 8.44
C GLY A 648 -2.81 -8.33 7.71
N ASP A 649 -3.86 -9.13 7.78
CA ASP A 649 -5.20 -8.80 7.30
C ASP A 649 -5.97 -7.91 8.30
N ILE A 650 -6.93 -7.16 7.78
CA ILE A 650 -7.92 -6.43 8.58
C ILE A 650 -9.28 -7.10 8.38
N VAL A 651 -9.96 -7.44 9.47
CA VAL A 651 -11.31 -7.99 9.48
C VAL A 651 -12.15 -7.16 10.43
N LEU A 652 -13.22 -6.55 9.90
CA LEU A 652 -14.13 -5.70 10.65
C LEU A 652 -15.54 -6.23 10.51
N THR A 653 -16.18 -6.54 11.63
CA THR A 653 -17.52 -7.12 11.67
C THR A 653 -18.46 -6.19 12.43
N ALA A 654 -19.55 -5.73 11.83
CA ALA A 654 -20.71 -5.24 12.55
C ALA A 654 -21.71 -6.40 12.66
N THR A 655 -21.92 -6.93 13.87
CA THR A 655 -22.78 -8.11 14.06
C THR A 655 -24.22 -7.75 13.76
N ASP A 656 -24.81 -8.47 12.81
CA ASP A 656 -26.22 -8.37 12.48
C ASP A 656 -27.14 -8.68 13.67
N ALA A 657 -28.29 -8.00 13.74
CA ALA A 657 -29.32 -8.24 14.73
C ALA A 657 -30.71 -7.99 14.13
N GLU A 658 -31.76 -8.48 14.80
CA GLU A 658 -33.17 -8.32 14.39
C GLU A 658 -33.66 -6.85 14.27
N SER A 659 -32.80 -5.86 14.51
CA SER A 659 -33.12 -4.44 14.47
C SER A 659 -32.19 -3.73 13.50
N PHE A 660 -32.73 -3.03 12.50
CA PHE A 660 -31.93 -2.20 11.60
C PHE A 660 -30.92 -1.29 12.31
N GLY A 661 -29.77 -1.06 11.69
CA GLY A 661 -28.78 -0.06 12.09
C GLY A 661 -27.39 -0.60 12.41
N GLN A 662 -27.05 -1.85 12.05
CA GLN A 662 -25.72 -2.42 12.22
C GLN A 662 -24.84 -2.17 10.98
N ASN A 663 -24.60 -0.87 10.75
CA ASN A 663 -23.84 -0.39 9.60
C ASN A 663 -22.33 -0.40 9.86
N ILE A 664 -21.54 -0.43 8.79
CA ILE A 664 -20.14 0.01 8.82
C ILE A 664 -20.03 1.33 8.06
N VAL A 665 -19.62 2.39 8.75
CA VAL A 665 -19.56 3.76 8.20
C VAL A 665 -18.14 4.29 8.23
N LEU A 666 -17.55 4.45 7.04
CA LEU A 666 -16.24 5.06 6.81
C LEU A 666 -16.45 6.50 6.32
N SER A 667 -16.28 7.47 7.23
CA SER A 667 -16.38 8.90 6.92
C SER A 667 -15.30 9.37 5.93
N ASP A 668 -15.38 10.61 5.43
CA ASP A 668 -14.39 11.17 4.49
C ASP A 668 -12.96 11.19 5.07
N SER A 669 -12.83 11.22 6.40
CA SER A 669 -11.53 11.19 7.09
C SER A 669 -11.08 9.78 7.49
N ALA A 670 -11.92 8.77 7.24
CA ALA A 670 -11.63 7.39 7.60
C ALA A 670 -10.55 6.80 6.69
N SER A 671 -9.73 5.91 7.26
CA SER A 671 -8.66 5.23 6.55
C SER A 671 -8.50 3.80 7.08
N VAL A 672 -8.64 2.82 6.19
CA VAL A 672 -8.44 1.38 6.45
C VAL A 672 -7.32 0.88 5.52
N ILE A 673 -6.15 0.54 6.08
CA ILE A 673 -4.95 0.25 5.30
C ILE A 673 -4.28 -1.06 5.75
N ALA A 674 -4.16 -2.03 4.84
CA ALA A 674 -3.42 -3.28 5.01
C ALA A 674 -2.48 -3.50 3.82
N PRO A 675 -1.26 -2.93 3.79
CA PRO A 675 -0.40 -2.93 2.61
C PRO A 675 0.07 -4.32 2.15
N SER A 676 0.08 -5.31 3.06
CA SER A 676 0.53 -6.68 2.83
C SER A 676 -0.61 -7.71 2.90
N GLY A 677 -1.80 -7.31 3.33
CA GLY A 677 -2.92 -8.19 3.62
C GLY A 677 -4.20 -7.84 2.86
N SER A 678 -5.24 -8.62 3.13
CA SER A 678 -6.61 -8.37 2.68
C SER A 678 -7.38 -7.54 3.70
N ILE A 679 -8.46 -6.90 3.25
CA ILE A 679 -9.41 -6.20 4.12
C ILE A 679 -10.78 -6.84 3.93
N SER A 680 -11.38 -7.36 4.99
CA SER A 680 -12.72 -7.97 4.98
C SER A 680 -13.67 -7.17 5.87
N PHE A 681 -14.83 -6.81 5.33
CA PHE A 681 -15.93 -6.18 6.04
C PHE A 681 -17.10 -7.16 6.09
N TYR A 682 -17.56 -7.50 7.29
CA TYR A 682 -18.79 -8.24 7.51
C TYR A 682 -19.80 -7.25 8.10
N VAL A 683 -20.82 -6.91 7.32
CA VAL A 683 -21.74 -5.81 7.59
C VAL A 683 -23.07 -6.41 7.98
N GLY A 684 -23.68 -5.88 9.05
CA GLY A 684 -25.01 -6.29 9.49
C GLY A 684 -26.07 -5.81 8.52
N ASP A 685 -26.13 -4.49 8.28
CA ASP A 685 -26.99 -3.93 7.23
C ASP A 685 -26.20 -3.05 6.24
N ASN A 686 -26.03 -1.74 6.46
CA ASN A 686 -25.48 -0.89 5.39
C ASN A 686 -23.97 -0.68 5.45
N PHE A 687 -23.31 -0.67 4.28
CA PHE A 687 -21.91 -0.31 4.12
C PHE A 687 -21.77 1.07 3.48
N GLN A 688 -21.18 2.04 4.19
CA GLN A 688 -20.94 3.38 3.66
C GLN A 688 -19.45 3.67 3.59
N HIS A 689 -18.90 3.80 2.38
CA HIS A 689 -17.49 4.06 2.15
C HIS A 689 -17.27 5.44 1.53
N ARG A 690 -16.72 6.39 2.29
CA ARG A 690 -16.32 7.73 1.79
C ARG A 690 -14.84 8.06 1.97
N GLY A 691 -14.16 7.34 2.86
CA GLY A 691 -12.74 7.52 3.19
C GLY A 691 -11.78 6.81 2.22
N LEU A 692 -10.68 6.27 2.76
CA LEU A 692 -9.67 5.49 2.04
C LEU A 692 -9.70 4.03 2.49
N ILE A 693 -9.81 3.10 1.53
CA ILE A 693 -9.53 1.67 1.70
C ILE A 693 -8.34 1.31 0.83
N ARG A 694 -7.30 0.71 1.42
CA ARG A 694 -6.11 0.23 0.69
C ARG A 694 -5.65 -1.14 1.18
N ALA A 695 -5.93 -2.18 0.39
CA ALA A 695 -5.46 -3.55 0.60
C ALA A 695 -4.29 -3.88 -0.34
N GLY A 696 -3.30 -4.61 0.16
CA GLY A 696 -2.23 -5.22 -0.64
C GLY A 696 -2.69 -6.45 -1.42
N ALA A 697 -3.75 -7.12 -0.94
CA ALA A 697 -4.40 -8.27 -1.55
C ALA A 697 -5.86 -7.95 -1.92
N ALA A 698 -6.84 -8.69 -1.38
CA ALA A 698 -8.25 -8.55 -1.72
C ALA A 698 -8.99 -7.59 -0.77
N VAL A 699 -10.06 -6.97 -1.26
CA VAL A 699 -11.10 -6.36 -0.43
C VAL A 699 -12.35 -7.22 -0.52
N ASN A 700 -12.85 -7.71 0.62
CA ASN A 700 -14.07 -8.51 0.70
C ASN A 700 -15.13 -7.72 1.48
N VAL A 701 -16.34 -7.62 0.95
CA VAL A 701 -17.50 -7.04 1.65
C VAL A 701 -18.61 -8.07 1.62
N VAL A 702 -19.02 -8.51 2.80
CA VAL A 702 -20.18 -9.39 2.98
C VAL A 702 -21.23 -8.57 3.71
N ALA A 703 -22.31 -8.22 3.04
CA ALA A 703 -23.42 -7.49 3.62
C ALA A 703 -24.61 -8.43 3.89
N ASP A 704 -25.52 -7.97 4.75
CA ASP A 704 -26.54 -8.78 5.39
C ASP A 704 -26.01 -10.16 5.85
N ASN A 705 -24.90 -10.09 6.58
CA ASN A 705 -24.24 -11.29 7.03
C ASN A 705 -25.06 -11.95 8.17
N GLN A 706 -25.77 -13.03 7.82
CA GLN A 706 -26.66 -13.87 8.64
C GLN A 706 -28.17 -13.60 8.48
N GLY A 707 -28.61 -12.48 7.90
CA GLY A 707 -30.02 -12.28 7.51
C GLY A 707 -31.01 -12.29 8.67
N LEU A 708 -30.65 -11.74 9.83
CA LEU A 708 -31.49 -11.75 11.03
C LEU A 708 -32.64 -10.75 10.96
N ASP A 709 -32.55 -9.66 10.20
CA ASP A 709 -33.59 -8.65 10.03
C ASP A 709 -34.46 -8.83 8.76
N VAL A 710 -34.89 -10.07 8.53
CA VAL A 710 -35.74 -10.58 7.43
C VAL A 710 -36.54 -9.51 6.67
N GLY A 711 -36.19 -9.33 5.40
CA GLY A 711 -36.87 -8.45 4.45
C GLY A 711 -36.32 -7.02 4.42
N THR A 712 -35.14 -6.79 4.98
CA THR A 712 -34.42 -5.50 4.96
C THR A 712 -33.07 -5.70 4.29
N GLY A 713 -32.97 -5.39 2.99
CA GLY A 713 -31.68 -5.52 2.32
C GLY A 713 -30.69 -4.42 2.66
N SER A 714 -29.47 -4.58 2.13
CA SER A 714 -28.30 -3.78 2.43
C SER A 714 -28.03 -2.72 1.37
N LEU A 715 -27.74 -1.49 1.79
CA LEU A 715 -27.16 -0.46 0.94
C LEU A 715 -25.63 -0.48 1.04
N LEU A 716 -24.94 -0.76 -0.07
CA LEU A 716 -23.49 -0.70 -0.19
C LEU A 716 -23.09 0.49 -1.07
N ASP A 717 -22.59 1.55 -0.44
CA ASP A 717 -22.26 2.82 -1.08
C ASP A 717 -20.74 3.05 -1.15
N PHE A 718 -20.15 2.84 -2.34
CA PHE A 718 -18.71 3.00 -2.60
C PHE A 718 -18.39 4.37 -3.23
N ASN A 719 -18.19 5.39 -2.38
CA ASN A 719 -17.85 6.77 -2.75
C ASN A 719 -16.39 7.17 -2.54
N GLY A 720 -15.70 6.49 -1.62
CA GLY A 720 -14.33 6.80 -1.23
C GLY A 720 -13.25 6.29 -2.18
N GLN A 721 -11.99 6.44 -1.78
CA GLN A 721 -10.85 5.87 -2.50
C GLN A 721 -10.70 4.38 -2.19
N LEU A 722 -10.93 3.53 -3.19
CA LEU A 722 -10.85 2.07 -3.05
C LEU A 722 -9.68 1.50 -3.86
N GLN A 723 -8.71 0.91 -3.16
CA GLN A 723 -7.53 0.27 -3.73
C GLN A 723 -7.38 -1.16 -3.22
N ALA A 724 -7.26 -2.11 -4.14
CA ALA A 724 -6.96 -3.51 -3.87
C ALA A 724 -5.83 -3.99 -4.79
N GLY A 725 -5.03 -4.96 -4.33
CA GLY A 725 -3.92 -5.52 -5.10
C GLY A 725 -4.31 -6.70 -5.98
N THR A 726 -5.38 -7.44 -5.65
CA THR A 726 -5.79 -8.65 -6.38
C THR A 726 -7.22 -8.64 -6.88
N SER A 727 -8.21 -8.33 -6.03
CA SER A 727 -9.64 -8.39 -6.37
C SER A 727 -10.49 -7.62 -5.36
N ILE A 728 -11.71 -7.28 -5.78
CA ILE A 728 -12.78 -6.80 -4.90
C ILE A 728 -13.92 -7.81 -4.98
N ASN A 729 -14.33 -8.36 -3.85
CA ASN A 729 -15.38 -9.38 -3.77
C ASN A 729 -16.53 -8.83 -2.90
N ILE A 730 -17.73 -8.82 -3.45
CA ILE A 730 -18.95 -8.39 -2.75
C ILE A 730 -19.93 -9.56 -2.73
N THR A 731 -20.49 -9.82 -1.57
CA THR A 731 -21.54 -10.83 -1.38
C THR A 731 -22.65 -10.23 -0.53
N THR A 732 -23.89 -10.34 -0.99
CA THR A 732 -25.09 -10.01 -0.21
C THR A 732 -25.98 -11.24 -0.08
N SER A 733 -27.18 -11.12 0.50
CA SER A 733 -27.93 -12.25 1.08
C SER A 733 -29.14 -12.69 0.22
N THR A 734 -30.36 -12.69 0.74
CA THR A 734 -31.60 -13.03 0.01
C THR A 734 -32.64 -11.89 0.04
N ASP A 735 -32.24 -10.72 0.54
CA ASP A 735 -33.11 -9.54 0.65
C ASP A 735 -32.80 -8.54 -0.48
N GLU A 736 -33.64 -7.51 -0.66
CA GLU A 736 -33.47 -6.53 -1.75
C GLU A 736 -32.24 -5.62 -1.52
N ASP A 737 -31.11 -5.93 -2.15
CA ASP A 737 -29.85 -5.22 -1.94
C ASP A 737 -29.62 -4.09 -2.95
N THR A 738 -28.87 -3.06 -2.57
CA THR A 738 -28.50 -1.96 -3.48
C THR A 738 -27.03 -1.63 -3.39
N ILE A 739 -26.33 -1.69 -4.51
CA ILE A 739 -24.88 -1.47 -4.61
C ILE A 739 -24.60 -0.27 -5.51
N TYR A 740 -23.87 0.72 -5.00
CA TYR A 740 -23.39 1.88 -5.76
C TYR A 740 -21.87 1.87 -5.87
N PHE A 741 -21.36 1.81 -7.10
CA PHE A 741 -19.96 2.01 -7.44
C PHE A 741 -19.73 3.36 -8.10
N LYS A 742 -19.52 4.40 -7.28
CA LYS A 742 -19.29 5.77 -7.76
C LYS A 742 -17.83 6.11 -7.99
N ARG A 743 -16.92 5.42 -7.29
CA ARG A 743 -15.48 5.60 -7.46
C ARG A 743 -14.72 4.30 -7.28
N LEU A 744 -13.88 3.97 -8.27
CA LEU A 744 -12.95 2.86 -8.20
C LEU A 744 -11.57 3.32 -8.69
N ASP A 745 -10.58 3.35 -7.79
CA ASP A 745 -9.20 3.70 -8.13
C ASP A 745 -8.34 2.45 -8.47
N ALA A 746 -8.89 1.24 -8.27
CA ALA A 746 -8.23 -0.03 -8.56
C ALA A 746 -8.55 -0.53 -9.98
N ALA A 747 -7.55 -1.12 -10.64
CA ALA A 747 -7.72 -1.84 -11.92
C ALA A 747 -7.56 -3.35 -11.67
N VAL A 748 -8.52 -3.93 -10.93
CA VAL A 748 -8.52 -5.33 -10.49
C VAL A 748 -9.93 -5.92 -10.68
N PRO A 749 -10.08 -7.24 -10.87
CA PRO A 749 -11.40 -7.85 -11.02
C PRO A 749 -12.34 -7.54 -9.84
N VAL A 750 -13.59 -7.17 -10.16
CA VAL A 750 -14.69 -6.96 -9.21
C VAL A 750 -15.70 -8.09 -9.39
N ASN A 751 -15.95 -8.86 -8.32
CA ASN A 751 -16.91 -9.95 -8.30
C ASN A 751 -18.07 -9.57 -7.36
N ILE A 752 -19.30 -9.61 -7.85
CA ILE A 752 -20.52 -9.26 -7.10
C ILE A 752 -21.45 -10.46 -7.14
N LEU A 753 -21.90 -10.93 -5.98
CA LEU A 753 -22.89 -12.00 -5.83
C LEU A 753 -24.00 -11.48 -4.92
N THR A 754 -25.21 -11.23 -5.43
CA THR A 754 -26.27 -10.60 -4.62
C THR A 754 -27.26 -11.58 -4.00
N GLY A 755 -27.52 -12.71 -4.66
CA GLY A 755 -28.25 -13.83 -4.06
C GLY A 755 -29.70 -13.93 -4.52
N ALA A 756 -30.69 -13.77 -3.65
CA ALA A 756 -32.10 -13.68 -4.08
C ALA A 756 -32.65 -12.33 -3.62
N GLY A 757 -33.81 -11.93 -4.10
CA GLY A 757 -34.35 -10.58 -3.83
C GLY A 757 -34.30 -9.70 -5.07
N ARG A 758 -34.80 -8.47 -4.94
CA ARG A 758 -34.76 -7.47 -6.02
C ARG A 758 -33.50 -6.64 -5.84
N ASP A 759 -32.44 -7.02 -6.52
CA ASP A 759 -31.12 -6.41 -6.37
C ASP A 759 -30.88 -5.30 -7.40
N GLU A 760 -30.24 -4.23 -6.94
CA GLU A 760 -29.91 -3.09 -7.77
C GLU A 760 -28.42 -2.79 -7.74
N ILE A 761 -27.73 -2.99 -8.87
CA ILE A 761 -26.30 -2.73 -9.03
C ILE A 761 -26.10 -1.53 -9.95
N ASN A 762 -25.66 -0.41 -9.37
CA ASN A 762 -25.40 0.84 -10.07
C ASN A 762 -23.89 1.11 -10.17
N ILE A 763 -23.36 1.19 -11.39
CA ILE A 763 -21.95 1.45 -11.68
C ILE A 763 -21.83 2.77 -12.43
N GLY A 764 -21.13 3.75 -11.85
CA GLY A 764 -21.02 5.12 -12.39
C GLY A 764 -21.01 6.19 -11.29
N SER A 765 -20.34 7.33 -11.52
CA SER A 765 -20.16 8.41 -10.52
C SER A 765 -21.35 9.38 -10.40
N GLU A 766 -21.35 10.30 -9.42
CA GLU A 766 -22.41 11.33 -9.27
C GLU A 766 -22.49 12.33 -10.44
N ALA A 767 -21.47 12.38 -11.28
CA ALA A 767 -21.49 13.13 -12.53
C ALA A 767 -21.98 12.28 -13.71
N GLY A 768 -22.27 10.99 -13.51
CA GLY A 768 -22.56 10.03 -14.56
C GLY A 768 -21.31 9.62 -15.34
N LEU A 769 -20.11 9.57 -14.76
CA LEU A 769 -18.94 9.04 -15.48
C LEU A 769 -18.66 7.60 -15.06
N LEU A 770 -18.48 6.70 -16.03
CA LEU A 770 -18.18 5.29 -15.81
C LEU A 770 -16.68 5.03 -15.55
N ASP A 771 -16.05 5.86 -14.71
CA ASP A 771 -14.63 5.76 -14.32
C ASP A 771 -14.29 4.41 -13.67
N ALA A 772 -15.31 3.71 -13.14
CA ALA A 772 -15.19 2.44 -12.45
C ALA A 772 -14.91 1.24 -13.36
N VAL A 773 -15.19 1.34 -14.67
CA VAL A 773 -15.05 0.21 -15.61
C VAL A 773 -13.61 0.00 -16.10
N LYS A 774 -12.62 0.64 -15.46
CA LYS A 774 -11.19 0.24 -15.59
C LYS A 774 -10.90 -1.20 -15.12
N SER A 775 -11.89 -1.82 -14.50
CA SER A 775 -11.86 -3.17 -13.95
C SER A 775 -12.86 -4.06 -14.68
N THR A 776 -12.56 -5.36 -14.76
CA THR A 776 -13.53 -6.36 -15.21
C THR A 776 -14.53 -6.61 -14.09
N PHE A 777 -15.82 -6.53 -14.40
CA PHE A 777 -16.91 -6.89 -13.48
C PHE A 777 -17.43 -8.29 -13.82
N THR A 778 -17.64 -9.10 -12.79
CA THR A 778 -18.39 -10.37 -12.87
C THR A 778 -19.52 -10.28 -11.87
N ILE A 779 -20.75 -10.26 -12.36
CA ILE A 779 -21.96 -10.02 -11.57
C ILE A 779 -22.85 -11.25 -11.66
N ASP A 780 -23.17 -11.82 -10.51
CA ASP A 780 -24.19 -12.84 -10.36
C ASP A 780 -25.32 -12.21 -9.55
N ALA A 781 -26.38 -11.80 -10.24
CA ALA A 781 -27.58 -11.29 -9.60
C ALA A 781 -28.39 -12.41 -8.89
N GLY A 782 -27.96 -13.66 -9.08
CA GLY A 782 -28.50 -14.86 -8.45
C GLY A 782 -29.79 -15.35 -9.10
N GLU A 783 -30.43 -16.33 -8.46
CA GLU A 783 -31.63 -16.98 -8.99
C GLU A 783 -32.70 -17.12 -7.90
N GLU A 784 -33.93 -16.75 -8.26
CA GLU A 784 -35.07 -16.90 -7.39
C GLU A 784 -35.44 -18.37 -7.14
N SER A 785 -35.69 -18.71 -5.86
CA SER A 785 -35.99 -20.10 -5.46
C SER A 785 -37.28 -20.68 -6.08
N THR A 786 -38.13 -19.83 -6.67
CA THR A 786 -39.33 -20.25 -7.39
C THR A 786 -39.54 -19.44 -8.68
N ALA A 787 -39.63 -20.14 -9.82
CA ALA A 787 -39.89 -19.59 -11.17
C ALA A 787 -41.22 -18.82 -11.35
N SER A 788 -41.96 -18.56 -10.29
CA SER A 788 -43.21 -17.76 -10.30
C SER A 788 -43.06 -16.42 -9.55
N ALA A 789 -41.95 -16.18 -8.87
CA ALA A 789 -41.58 -14.89 -8.29
C ALA A 789 -40.81 -13.99 -9.28
N ASP A 790 -40.08 -14.65 -10.18
CA ASP A 790 -39.18 -14.17 -11.25
C ASP A 790 -39.69 -13.04 -12.16
N SER A 791 -41.00 -12.79 -12.24
CA SER A 791 -41.55 -11.72 -13.10
C SER A 791 -41.96 -10.45 -12.33
N LEU A 792 -41.86 -10.46 -10.99
CA LEU A 792 -42.17 -9.30 -10.12
C LEU A 792 -40.97 -8.80 -9.32
N ILE A 793 -39.95 -9.63 -9.21
CA ILE A 793 -38.63 -9.33 -8.65
C ILE A 793 -37.72 -9.22 -9.87
N VAL A 794 -37.06 -8.08 -10.04
CA VAL A 794 -36.31 -7.73 -11.24
C VAL A 794 -34.95 -7.23 -10.78
N ASP A 795 -33.92 -8.00 -11.06
CA ASP A 795 -32.55 -7.60 -10.78
C ASP A 795 -32.06 -6.64 -11.85
N ARG A 796 -31.60 -5.47 -11.42
CA ARG A 796 -31.21 -4.38 -12.31
C ARG A 796 -29.74 -4.07 -12.21
N ILE A 797 -29.07 -4.06 -13.35
CA ILE A 797 -27.72 -3.51 -13.52
C ILE A 797 -27.83 -2.19 -14.29
N THR A 798 -27.38 -1.08 -13.70
CA THR A 798 -27.29 0.22 -14.36
C THR A 798 -25.83 0.60 -14.57
N LEU A 799 -25.47 0.92 -15.81
CA LEU A 799 -24.19 1.51 -16.18
C LEU A 799 -24.43 2.98 -16.54
N ASP A 800 -23.94 3.90 -15.71
CA ASP A 800 -24.15 5.34 -15.86
C ASP A 800 -22.87 6.05 -16.33
N ASP A 801 -22.84 6.35 -17.63
CA ASP A 801 -21.86 7.18 -18.32
C ASP A 801 -22.46 8.50 -18.87
N SER A 802 -23.62 8.92 -18.37
CA SER A 802 -24.36 10.11 -18.83
C SER A 802 -23.64 11.46 -18.70
N GLY A 803 -22.55 11.51 -17.95
CA GLY A 803 -21.67 12.66 -17.76
C GLY A 803 -20.56 12.80 -18.79
N ARG A 804 -20.33 11.79 -19.61
CA ARG A 804 -19.22 11.80 -20.57
C ARG A 804 -19.54 12.71 -21.74
N THR A 805 -18.50 13.31 -22.33
CA THR A 805 -18.61 14.18 -23.52
C THR A 805 -17.73 13.70 -24.67
N ALA A 806 -17.16 12.50 -24.51
CA ALA A 806 -16.30 11.85 -25.48
C ALA A 806 -16.95 10.53 -25.85
N ASN A 807 -16.68 10.08 -27.07
CA ASN A 807 -17.28 8.89 -27.66
C ASN A 807 -17.03 7.63 -26.81
N SER A 808 -18.08 6.86 -26.59
CA SER A 808 -18.16 5.65 -25.79
C SER A 808 -18.55 4.46 -26.66
N PRO A 809 -17.59 3.61 -27.08
CA PRO A 809 -17.92 2.38 -27.79
C PRO A 809 -18.50 1.33 -26.83
N VAL A 810 -19.70 0.84 -27.15
CA VAL A 810 -20.39 -0.23 -26.43
C VAL A 810 -20.62 -1.41 -27.36
N ALA A 811 -20.32 -2.62 -26.90
CA ALA A 811 -20.67 -3.85 -27.61
C ALA A 811 -21.34 -4.85 -26.67
N ILE A 812 -22.47 -5.39 -27.07
CA ILE A 812 -23.25 -6.36 -26.30
C ILE A 812 -23.27 -7.67 -27.07
N SER A 813 -22.88 -8.75 -26.40
CA SER A 813 -22.87 -10.09 -26.98
C SER A 813 -23.15 -11.13 -25.91
N SER A 814 -23.82 -12.23 -26.28
CA SER A 814 -23.77 -13.44 -25.47
C SER A 814 -22.48 -14.18 -25.82
N ALA A 815 -21.60 -14.38 -24.84
CA ALA A 815 -20.43 -15.20 -25.06
C ALA A 815 -20.89 -16.66 -25.16
N ALA A 816 -20.44 -17.40 -26.19
CA ALA A 816 -20.54 -18.86 -26.22
C ALA A 816 -19.59 -19.54 -25.19
N SER A 817 -19.39 -18.92 -24.03
CA SER A 817 -18.55 -19.42 -22.96
C SER A 817 -19.34 -20.42 -22.12
N ALA A 818 -18.62 -21.37 -21.51
CA ALA A 818 -19.17 -22.53 -20.80
C ALA A 818 -20.02 -22.23 -19.55
N VAL A 819 -20.33 -20.96 -19.28
CA VAL A 819 -20.94 -20.45 -18.05
C VAL A 819 -22.37 -19.92 -18.28
N GLY A 820 -22.76 -19.59 -19.52
CA GLY A 820 -24.09 -19.04 -19.82
C GLY A 820 -24.16 -17.51 -19.75
N ASP A 821 -23.05 -16.83 -19.48
CA ASP A 821 -22.99 -15.39 -19.19
C ASP A 821 -23.16 -14.50 -20.43
N ALA A 822 -23.93 -13.42 -20.27
CA ALA A 822 -23.94 -12.29 -21.19
C ALA A 822 -22.72 -11.40 -20.92
N ALA A 823 -22.16 -10.83 -21.98
CA ALA A 823 -20.96 -10.00 -21.93
C ALA A 823 -21.23 -8.64 -22.58
N LEU A 824 -21.04 -7.58 -21.80
CA LEU A 824 -21.00 -6.20 -22.27
C LEU A 824 -19.54 -5.73 -22.28
N ILE A 825 -19.11 -5.16 -23.39
CA ILE A 825 -17.80 -4.53 -23.55
C ILE A 825 -18.02 -3.03 -23.63
N TYR A 826 -17.52 -2.30 -22.64
CA TYR A 826 -17.53 -0.85 -22.62
C TYR A 826 -16.07 -0.36 -22.60
N GLU A 827 -15.67 0.47 -23.57
CA GLU A 827 -14.29 0.98 -23.71
C GLU A 827 -13.19 -0.11 -23.66
N ASN A 828 -13.47 -1.31 -24.19
CA ASN A 828 -12.61 -2.52 -24.16
C ASN A 828 -12.49 -3.25 -22.81
N ASN A 829 -13.31 -2.90 -21.81
CA ASN A 829 -13.40 -3.62 -20.54
C ASN A 829 -14.67 -4.47 -20.52
N ASN A 830 -14.57 -5.66 -19.93
CA ASN A 830 -15.67 -6.62 -19.92
C ASN A 830 -16.49 -6.52 -18.63
N ILE A 831 -17.80 -6.53 -18.79
CA ILE A 831 -18.79 -6.73 -17.72
C ILE A 831 -19.52 -8.03 -18.06
N HIS A 832 -19.27 -9.04 -17.24
CA HIS A 832 -19.94 -10.34 -17.30
C HIS A 832 -21.09 -10.33 -16.31
N TYR A 833 -22.28 -10.76 -16.74
CA TYR A 833 -23.43 -10.86 -15.87
C TYR A 833 -24.26 -12.12 -16.14
N ILE A 834 -24.88 -12.64 -15.09
CA ILE A 834 -25.90 -13.70 -15.10
C ILE A 834 -27.04 -13.34 -14.14
N GLY A 835 -28.22 -13.86 -14.42
CA GLY A 835 -29.40 -13.69 -13.56
C GLY A 835 -29.98 -12.27 -13.51
N ALA A 836 -29.56 -11.34 -14.39
CA ALA A 836 -30.11 -10.00 -14.40
C ALA A 836 -31.28 -9.88 -15.40
N GLU A 837 -32.45 -9.45 -14.92
CA GLU A 837 -33.63 -9.23 -15.75
C GLU A 837 -33.63 -7.85 -16.42
N GLU A 838 -32.94 -6.84 -15.87
CA GLU A 838 -32.85 -5.51 -16.46
C GLU A 838 -31.39 -5.02 -16.56
N LEU A 839 -30.96 -4.65 -17.77
CA LEU A 839 -29.68 -4.00 -18.01
C LEU A 839 -29.91 -2.62 -18.61
N VAL A 840 -29.53 -1.58 -17.88
CA VAL A 840 -29.67 -0.18 -18.30
C VAL A 840 -28.29 0.41 -18.58
N VAL A 841 -28.12 1.02 -19.75
CA VAL A 841 -26.90 1.74 -20.15
C VAL A 841 -27.27 3.19 -20.46
N LEU A 842 -26.69 4.13 -19.73
CA LEU A 842 -26.90 5.57 -19.92
C LEU A 842 -25.60 6.16 -20.46
N LEU A 843 -25.62 6.65 -21.70
CA LEU A 843 -24.49 7.29 -22.36
C LEU A 843 -24.61 8.82 -22.34
N GLY A 844 -23.52 9.47 -22.76
CA GLY A 844 -23.25 10.88 -22.51
C GLY A 844 -23.63 11.80 -23.67
N ALA A 845 -22.88 12.88 -23.84
CA ALA A 845 -23.05 13.88 -24.91
C ALA A 845 -22.02 13.71 -26.06
N GLY A 846 -21.39 12.54 -26.18
CA GLY A 846 -20.37 12.25 -27.20
C GLY A 846 -20.98 11.50 -28.39
N ASP A 847 -20.26 11.43 -29.52
CA ASP A 847 -20.75 10.68 -30.70
C ASP A 847 -20.49 9.18 -30.48
N ASP A 848 -21.47 8.47 -29.90
CA ASP A 848 -21.33 7.13 -29.37
C ASP A 848 -21.63 6.05 -30.41
N SER A 849 -21.04 4.85 -30.20
CA SER A 849 -21.21 3.72 -31.12
C SER A 849 -21.58 2.46 -30.36
N VAL A 850 -22.76 1.90 -30.63
CA VAL A 850 -23.32 0.75 -29.93
C VAL A 850 -23.54 -0.42 -30.89
N GLY A 851 -22.93 -1.58 -30.62
CA GLY A 851 -23.15 -2.81 -31.37
C GLY A 851 -23.85 -3.88 -30.53
N ILE A 852 -25.07 -4.26 -30.87
CA ILE A 852 -25.87 -5.27 -30.15
C ILE A 852 -25.90 -6.55 -30.99
N ARG A 853 -25.09 -7.53 -30.61
CA ARG A 853 -24.92 -8.77 -31.38
C ARG A 853 -25.83 -9.91 -30.95
N ALA A 854 -26.11 -9.98 -29.66
CA ALA A 854 -26.99 -10.96 -29.06
C ALA A 854 -27.39 -10.50 -27.65
N THR A 855 -28.58 -10.91 -27.20
CA THR A 855 -29.11 -10.60 -25.86
C THR A 855 -29.53 -11.90 -25.15
N SER A 856 -29.63 -11.87 -23.82
CA SER A 856 -30.17 -12.99 -23.03
C SER A 856 -31.69 -13.02 -23.12
N ASP A 857 -32.33 -14.19 -23.08
CA ASP A 857 -33.78 -14.33 -23.26
C ASP A 857 -34.64 -13.74 -22.14
N GLN A 858 -34.04 -13.51 -20.97
CA GLN A 858 -34.69 -12.97 -19.78
C GLN A 858 -34.24 -11.54 -19.43
N THR A 859 -33.24 -10.99 -20.13
CA THR A 859 -32.76 -9.63 -19.87
C THR A 859 -33.41 -8.62 -20.82
N GLU A 860 -34.12 -7.64 -20.26
CA GLU A 860 -34.50 -6.40 -20.93
C GLU A 860 -33.32 -5.43 -20.96
N LEU A 861 -32.85 -5.11 -22.16
CA LEU A 861 -31.76 -4.17 -22.38
C LEU A 861 -32.34 -2.80 -22.74
N THR A 862 -32.00 -1.77 -21.95
CA THR A 862 -32.36 -0.38 -22.24
C THR A 862 -31.09 0.44 -22.42
N ILE A 863 -30.95 1.12 -23.57
CA ILE A 863 -29.82 2.00 -23.86
C ILE A 863 -30.35 3.39 -24.18
N ASN A 864 -29.83 4.39 -23.47
CA ASN A 864 -30.04 5.80 -23.77
C ASN A 864 -28.71 6.38 -24.28
N LEU A 865 -28.69 6.85 -25.53
CA LEU A 865 -27.47 7.36 -26.17
C LEU A 865 -27.11 8.78 -25.69
N GLY A 866 -28.09 9.53 -25.18
CA GLY A 866 -27.86 10.84 -24.57
C GLY A 866 -27.95 11.99 -25.58
N GLY A 867 -26.83 12.47 -26.11
CA GLY A 867 -26.86 13.41 -27.22
C GLY A 867 -25.50 13.47 -27.92
N GLY A 868 -25.41 14.15 -29.06
CA GLY A 868 -24.29 13.92 -29.98
C GLY A 868 -24.77 13.13 -31.19
N ASP A 869 -23.91 12.86 -32.17
CA ASP A 869 -24.31 12.11 -33.36
C ASP A 869 -24.05 10.61 -33.13
N ASP A 870 -25.07 9.87 -32.70
CA ASP A 870 -24.93 8.49 -32.22
C ASP A 870 -25.21 7.43 -33.30
N SER A 871 -24.59 6.26 -33.16
CA SER A 871 -24.77 5.13 -34.08
C SER A 871 -25.03 3.81 -33.36
N VAL A 872 -26.09 3.10 -33.73
CA VAL A 872 -26.44 1.78 -33.19
C VAL A 872 -26.56 0.76 -34.30
N GLU A 873 -25.95 -0.42 -34.12
CA GLU A 873 -26.02 -1.57 -35.03
C GLU A 873 -26.56 -2.80 -34.28
N VAL A 874 -27.64 -3.43 -34.78
CA VAL A 874 -28.28 -4.60 -34.16
C VAL A 874 -28.24 -5.82 -35.08
N GLY A 875 -27.67 -6.93 -34.60
CA GLY A 875 -27.62 -8.25 -35.25
C GLY A 875 -26.29 -9.00 -35.05
N GLN A 876 -26.28 -10.34 -35.24
CA GLN A 876 -25.11 -11.20 -34.97
C GLN A 876 -24.17 -11.38 -36.17
N VAL A 877 -22.86 -11.12 -36.01
CA VAL A 877 -21.83 -11.40 -37.05
C VAL A 877 -21.65 -12.91 -37.24
N THR A 878 -22.12 -13.42 -38.37
CA THR A 878 -21.66 -14.69 -38.94
C THR A 878 -20.71 -14.43 -40.11
N ALA A 879 -20.01 -15.46 -40.59
CA ALA A 879 -19.20 -15.39 -41.81
C ALA A 879 -20.13 -15.23 -43.04
N GLY A 880 -20.78 -14.06 -43.16
CA GLY A 880 -21.87 -13.79 -44.08
C GLY A 880 -22.65 -12.48 -43.82
N GLY A 881 -22.57 -11.85 -42.64
CA GLY A 881 -23.33 -10.62 -42.29
C GLY A 881 -24.03 -10.75 -40.91
N LEU A 882 -25.01 -9.88 -40.62
CA LEU A 882 -25.77 -9.85 -39.35
C LEU A 882 -27.13 -10.60 -39.44
N ILE A 883 -27.55 -11.27 -38.35
CA ILE A 883 -28.91 -11.88 -38.22
C ILE A 883 -29.59 -11.49 -36.90
N LEU A 884 -30.93 -11.38 -36.91
CA LEU A 884 -31.74 -10.92 -35.77
C LEU A 884 -32.17 -12.02 -34.80
N SER A 885 -32.17 -13.30 -35.21
CA SER A 885 -32.62 -14.42 -34.36
C SER A 885 -31.83 -14.64 -33.06
N GLN A 886 -30.73 -13.93 -32.84
CA GLN A 886 -29.96 -13.95 -31.59
C GLN A 886 -30.31 -12.82 -30.61
N ILE A 887 -31.21 -11.91 -31.00
CA ILE A 887 -31.78 -10.93 -30.09
C ILE A 887 -32.93 -11.61 -29.34
N ALA A 888 -32.56 -12.36 -28.31
CA ALA A 888 -33.45 -13.22 -27.55
C ALA A 888 -34.21 -12.48 -26.43
N GLY A 889 -33.67 -11.38 -25.90
CA GLY A 889 -34.35 -10.48 -24.96
C GLY A 889 -34.80 -9.18 -25.61
N LYS A 890 -35.68 -8.45 -24.92
CA LYS A 890 -36.19 -7.15 -25.37
C LYS A 890 -35.09 -6.10 -25.37
N VAL A 891 -35.03 -5.28 -26.41
CA VAL A 891 -34.10 -4.15 -26.53
C VAL A 891 -34.89 -2.86 -26.67
N ASN A 892 -34.65 -1.86 -25.83
CA ASN A 892 -35.17 -0.51 -25.97
C ASN A 892 -34.01 0.46 -26.21
N LEU A 893 -34.11 1.25 -27.27
CA LEU A 893 -33.10 2.22 -27.69
C LEU A 893 -33.71 3.61 -27.72
N GLU A 894 -33.01 4.57 -27.13
CA GLU A 894 -33.38 5.98 -27.20
C GLU A 894 -32.20 6.77 -27.78
N GLY A 895 -32.42 7.40 -28.94
CA GLY A 895 -31.42 8.25 -29.63
C GLY A 895 -31.00 9.46 -28.81
N GLY A 896 -31.90 9.95 -27.95
CA GLY A 896 -31.60 11.05 -27.04
C GLY A 896 -32.08 12.40 -27.57
N VAL A 897 -31.40 13.49 -27.22
CA VAL A 897 -31.80 14.86 -27.58
C VAL A 897 -30.74 15.62 -28.35
N GLY A 898 -30.90 15.64 -29.67
CA GLY A 898 -30.13 16.47 -30.59
C GLY A 898 -28.83 15.83 -31.01
N GLY A 899 -28.56 15.93 -32.31
CA GLY A 899 -27.61 15.07 -33.01
C GLY A 899 -28.26 14.57 -34.30
N ASP A 900 -27.50 13.91 -35.15
CA ASP A 900 -28.02 13.11 -36.27
C ASP A 900 -27.84 11.60 -35.94
N ASP A 901 -28.80 11.03 -35.20
CA ASP A 901 -28.70 9.66 -34.66
C ASP A 901 -29.17 8.58 -35.65
N GLN A 902 -28.39 7.50 -35.75
CA GLN A 902 -28.62 6.41 -36.71
C GLN A 902 -28.79 5.04 -36.03
N LEU A 903 -29.87 4.33 -36.36
CA LEU A 903 -30.10 2.95 -35.98
C LEU A 903 -30.10 2.03 -37.20
N THR A 904 -29.14 1.12 -37.29
CA THR A 904 -29.09 0.04 -38.28
C THR A 904 -29.50 -1.29 -37.66
N ILE A 905 -30.55 -1.89 -38.20
CA ILE A 905 -31.04 -3.23 -37.88
C ILE A 905 -30.73 -4.12 -39.09
N ASP A 906 -29.81 -5.07 -38.93
CA ASP A 906 -29.29 -5.84 -40.06
C ASP A 906 -29.59 -7.34 -39.90
N ASN A 907 -30.43 -7.85 -40.80
CA ASN A 907 -30.76 -9.26 -40.99
C ASN A 907 -30.20 -9.84 -42.30
N SER A 908 -29.27 -9.15 -42.97
CA SER A 908 -28.77 -9.47 -44.32
C SER A 908 -28.15 -10.86 -44.48
N ALA A 909 -27.69 -11.47 -43.39
CA ALA A 909 -27.15 -12.83 -43.41
C ALA A 909 -28.19 -13.93 -43.21
N ASP A 910 -29.45 -13.57 -42.97
CA ASP A 910 -30.51 -14.57 -42.84
C ASP A 910 -30.82 -15.16 -44.22
N MET A 911 -30.79 -16.48 -44.31
CA MET A 911 -31.09 -17.22 -45.55
C MET A 911 -32.47 -17.87 -45.50
N VAL A 912 -33.19 -17.70 -44.39
CA VAL A 912 -34.51 -18.28 -44.16
C VAL A 912 -35.53 -17.15 -44.13
N GLY A 913 -36.61 -17.30 -44.89
CA GLY A 913 -37.71 -16.35 -44.86
C GLY A 913 -38.29 -16.21 -43.44
N GLY A 914 -38.33 -14.98 -42.96
CA GLY A 914 -38.86 -14.55 -41.68
C GLY A 914 -40.15 -13.75 -41.82
N VAL A 915 -40.88 -13.62 -40.73
CA VAL A 915 -42.05 -12.73 -40.63
C VAL A 915 -41.75 -11.67 -39.59
N GLY A 916 -41.83 -10.41 -40.00
CA GLY A 916 -41.61 -9.22 -39.18
C GLY A 916 -42.86 -8.36 -39.04
N LEU A 917 -42.95 -7.64 -37.93
CA LEU A 917 -43.93 -6.58 -37.70
C LEU A 917 -43.22 -5.31 -37.24
N LEU A 918 -43.32 -4.28 -38.06
CA LEU A 918 -42.89 -2.91 -37.78
C LEU A 918 -44.08 -2.06 -37.31
N GLY A 919 -44.02 -1.63 -36.06
CA GLY A 919 -44.89 -0.61 -35.48
C GLY A 919 -44.21 0.77 -35.46
N GLN A 920 -44.88 1.76 -34.87
CA GLN A 920 -44.37 3.14 -34.82
C GLN A 920 -42.98 3.25 -34.15
N THR A 921 -42.73 2.49 -33.09
CA THR A 921 -41.50 2.58 -32.28
C THR A 921 -40.95 1.20 -31.90
N ASN A 922 -41.31 0.14 -32.64
CA ASN A 922 -40.89 -1.22 -32.32
C ASN A 922 -40.86 -2.12 -33.56
N LEU A 923 -39.81 -2.92 -33.68
CA LEU A 923 -39.69 -4.03 -34.63
C LEU A 923 -39.71 -5.37 -33.88
N SER A 924 -40.60 -6.27 -34.28
CA SER A 924 -40.72 -7.62 -33.72
C SER A 924 -40.76 -8.67 -34.83
N GLY A 925 -40.53 -9.95 -34.50
CA GLY A 925 -40.48 -11.04 -35.49
C GLY A 925 -39.06 -11.37 -35.94
N PHE A 926 -38.87 -11.86 -37.17
CA PHE A 926 -37.56 -12.29 -37.73
C PHE A 926 -36.75 -13.23 -36.83
N GLY A 927 -37.44 -14.06 -36.04
CA GLY A 927 -36.81 -14.98 -35.09
C GLY A 927 -36.36 -14.36 -33.77
N MET A 928 -36.56 -13.06 -33.54
CA MET A 928 -36.40 -12.41 -32.23
C MET A 928 -37.47 -12.88 -31.24
N ALA A 929 -37.33 -12.54 -29.96
CA ALA A 929 -38.39 -12.77 -28.98
C ALA A 929 -39.74 -12.22 -29.46
N GLY A 930 -40.77 -13.09 -29.48
CA GLY A 930 -42.07 -12.76 -30.02
C GLY A 930 -42.99 -12.03 -29.03
N GLY A 931 -43.92 -11.23 -29.54
CA GLY A 931 -44.98 -10.56 -28.76
C GLY A 931 -44.79 -9.05 -28.60
N THR A 932 -45.63 -8.41 -27.78
CA THR A 932 -45.48 -6.99 -27.38
C THR A 932 -44.30 -6.77 -26.42
N ASP A 933 -43.76 -7.86 -25.89
CA ASP A 933 -42.78 -7.88 -24.82
C ASP A 933 -41.38 -8.30 -25.35
N GLY A 934 -41.19 -8.39 -26.67
CA GLY A 934 -39.93 -8.76 -27.33
C GLY A 934 -39.68 -8.00 -28.64
N GLY A 935 -38.42 -8.00 -29.10
CA GLY A 935 -37.96 -7.27 -30.28
C GLY A 935 -37.09 -6.05 -29.97
N VAL A 936 -36.98 -5.15 -30.95
CA VAL A 936 -36.19 -3.91 -30.88
C VAL A 936 -37.12 -2.71 -30.88
N GLY A 937 -37.32 -2.13 -29.69
CA GLY A 937 -37.94 -0.84 -29.49
C GLY A 937 -36.95 0.29 -29.74
N PHE A 938 -37.41 1.36 -30.41
CA PHE A 938 -36.58 2.51 -30.72
C PHE A 938 -37.38 3.82 -30.67
N GLY A 939 -36.75 4.89 -30.18
CA GLY A 939 -37.28 6.24 -30.11
C GLY A 939 -36.20 7.28 -30.33
N GLY A 940 -36.57 8.45 -30.85
CA GLY A 940 -35.66 9.60 -30.95
C GLY A 940 -34.54 9.50 -32.00
N PHE A 941 -34.62 8.59 -32.98
CA PHE A 941 -33.63 8.49 -34.07
C PHE A 941 -34.03 9.32 -35.29
N GLU A 942 -33.07 9.99 -35.93
CA GLU A 942 -33.23 10.70 -37.21
C GLU A 942 -33.25 9.75 -38.42
N GLU A 943 -32.56 8.62 -38.35
CA GLU A 943 -32.55 7.60 -39.40
C GLU A 943 -32.57 6.19 -38.82
N VAL A 944 -33.50 5.36 -39.30
CA VAL A 944 -33.53 3.92 -39.01
C VAL A 944 -33.40 3.14 -40.31
N LEU A 945 -32.44 2.23 -40.41
CA LEU A 945 -32.20 1.36 -41.56
C LEU A 945 -32.46 -0.10 -41.17
N LEU A 946 -33.39 -0.76 -41.85
CA LEU A 946 -33.61 -2.20 -41.76
C LEU A 946 -33.13 -2.88 -43.04
N THR A 947 -32.23 -3.86 -42.91
CA THR A 947 -31.81 -4.70 -44.04
C THR A 947 -32.29 -6.13 -43.83
N LEU A 948 -33.01 -6.67 -44.81
CA LEU A 948 -33.53 -8.04 -44.81
C LEU A 948 -32.57 -9.01 -45.52
N GLY A 949 -32.86 -10.31 -45.38
CA GLY A 949 -31.96 -11.40 -45.73
C GLY A 949 -31.96 -11.78 -47.21
N SER A 950 -31.51 -12.99 -47.52
CA SER A 950 -31.66 -13.62 -48.84
C SER A 950 -32.81 -14.63 -48.90
N GLY A 951 -33.65 -14.69 -47.87
CA GLY A 951 -34.80 -15.57 -47.79
C GLY A 951 -36.07 -14.77 -48.01
N ALA A 952 -37.10 -15.39 -48.60
CA ALA A 952 -38.39 -14.73 -48.86
C ALA A 952 -39.06 -14.24 -47.55
N ASP A 953 -38.90 -12.96 -47.24
CA ASP A 953 -39.31 -12.30 -46.02
C ASP A 953 -40.70 -11.65 -46.15
N LEU A 954 -41.48 -11.65 -45.06
CA LEU A 954 -42.75 -10.92 -44.96
C LEU A 954 -42.64 -9.86 -43.87
N LEU A 955 -42.65 -8.57 -44.24
CA LEU A 955 -42.64 -7.47 -43.29
C LEU A 955 -43.99 -6.73 -43.30
N GLN A 956 -44.72 -6.79 -42.18
CA GLN A 956 -45.93 -6.00 -41.98
C GLN A 956 -45.58 -4.65 -41.33
N VAL A 957 -46.06 -3.54 -41.90
CA VAL A 957 -45.81 -2.19 -41.40
C VAL A 957 -47.12 -1.52 -41.03
N SER A 958 -47.24 -1.14 -39.76
CA SER A 958 -48.47 -0.53 -39.19
C SER A 958 -48.32 0.97 -38.86
N GLY A 959 -47.10 1.50 -38.95
CA GLY A 959 -46.75 2.91 -38.77
C GLY A 959 -45.23 3.10 -38.61
N THR A 960 -44.77 4.35 -38.66
CA THR A 960 -43.37 4.75 -38.48
C THR A 960 -43.29 6.00 -37.62
N GLY A 961 -42.44 5.98 -36.58
CA GLY A 961 -42.19 7.11 -35.67
C GLY A 961 -40.94 7.94 -36.03
N SER A 962 -40.06 7.37 -36.85
CA SER A 962 -38.83 7.98 -37.38
C SER A 962 -38.71 7.70 -38.89
N PRO A 963 -37.94 8.49 -39.67
CA PRO A 963 -37.61 8.15 -41.04
C PRO A 963 -36.97 6.76 -41.11
N MET A 964 -37.51 5.89 -41.96
CA MET A 964 -37.14 4.48 -42.04
C MET A 964 -36.76 4.12 -43.46
N ALA A 965 -35.60 3.50 -43.65
CA ALA A 965 -35.20 2.85 -44.90
C ALA A 965 -35.26 1.33 -44.72
N VAL A 966 -35.91 0.62 -45.64
CA VAL A 966 -35.97 -0.84 -45.67
C VAL A 966 -35.34 -1.34 -46.97
N ALA A 967 -34.25 -2.09 -46.85
CA ALA A 967 -33.66 -2.84 -47.93
C ALA A 967 -34.20 -4.28 -47.87
N LEU A 968 -34.95 -4.69 -48.91
CA LEU A 968 -35.62 -6.01 -48.93
C LEU A 968 -34.63 -7.18 -49.07
N GLY A 969 -33.41 -6.93 -49.56
CA GLY A 969 -32.45 -8.01 -49.71
C GLY A 969 -32.77 -8.88 -50.92
N GLY A 970 -32.41 -10.15 -50.87
CA GLY A 970 -32.66 -11.11 -51.96
C GLY A 970 -33.76 -12.11 -51.58
N GLY A 971 -34.29 -12.81 -52.58
CA GLY A 971 -35.48 -13.64 -52.42
C GLY A 971 -36.77 -12.89 -52.79
N ASP A 972 -37.89 -13.63 -52.84
CA ASP A 972 -39.20 -13.04 -53.16
C ASP A 972 -39.81 -12.42 -51.89
N ASP A 973 -39.55 -11.14 -51.63
CA ASP A 973 -39.99 -10.47 -50.40
C ASP A 973 -41.38 -9.82 -50.52
N GLU A 974 -42.14 -9.80 -49.43
CA GLU A 974 -43.43 -9.11 -49.34
C GLU A 974 -43.42 -8.05 -48.22
N LEU A 975 -43.60 -6.78 -48.58
CA LEU A 975 -43.90 -5.71 -47.62
C LEU A 975 -45.40 -5.44 -47.60
N SER A 976 -46.04 -5.58 -46.45
CA SER A 976 -47.46 -5.30 -46.27
C SER A 976 -47.70 -4.07 -45.39
N ILE A 977 -48.10 -2.95 -45.99
CA ILE A 977 -48.51 -1.74 -45.28
C ILE A 977 -49.97 -1.86 -44.88
N VAL A 978 -50.24 -1.85 -43.57
CA VAL A 978 -51.57 -2.06 -43.00
C VAL A 978 -52.03 -0.87 -42.14
N GLY A 979 -53.28 -0.45 -42.31
CA GLY A 979 -53.93 0.51 -41.41
C GLY A 979 -54.09 1.91 -41.99
N ASN A 980 -53.95 2.95 -41.15
CA ASN A 980 -54.18 4.34 -41.52
C ASN A 980 -52.84 5.05 -41.74
N PHE A 981 -52.65 5.71 -42.89
CA PHE A 981 -51.46 6.50 -43.19
C PHE A 981 -51.19 7.62 -42.17
N ALA A 982 -52.17 8.05 -41.37
CA ALA A 982 -51.95 8.96 -40.25
C ALA A 982 -51.03 8.40 -39.15
N ASN A 983 -50.77 7.09 -39.13
CA ASN A 983 -49.81 6.45 -38.21
C ASN A 983 -48.36 6.51 -38.72
N PHE A 984 -48.13 7.05 -39.91
CA PHE A 984 -46.80 7.26 -40.49
C PHE A 984 -46.48 8.74 -40.33
N ALA A 985 -45.69 9.04 -39.30
CA ALA A 985 -45.31 10.42 -38.99
C ALA A 985 -44.21 10.94 -39.94
N GLU A 986 -43.42 10.02 -40.51
CA GLU A 986 -42.22 10.29 -41.28
C GLU A 986 -42.12 9.35 -42.51
N LEU A 987 -41.18 9.64 -43.42
CA LEU A 987 -41.00 8.92 -44.69
C LEU A 987 -40.50 7.48 -44.50
N LEU A 988 -41.15 6.51 -45.18
CA LEU A 988 -40.66 5.15 -45.36
C LEU A 988 -40.02 4.99 -46.76
N GLN A 989 -38.72 4.72 -46.84
CA GLN A 989 -38.01 4.42 -48.09
C GLN A 989 -37.84 2.92 -48.26
N LEU A 990 -38.16 2.39 -49.43
CA LEU A 990 -38.05 0.98 -49.76
C LEU A 990 -37.08 0.82 -50.92
N THR A 991 -36.12 -0.08 -50.78
CA THR A 991 -35.20 -0.43 -51.87
C THR A 991 -35.21 -1.94 -52.03
N GLY A 992 -35.75 -2.43 -53.14
CA GLY A 992 -35.57 -3.82 -53.57
C GLY A 992 -34.14 -4.08 -54.02
N THR A 993 -33.74 -5.33 -54.27
CA THR A 993 -32.44 -5.61 -54.88
C THR A 993 -32.58 -6.00 -56.35
N THR A 994 -31.87 -5.28 -57.23
CA THR A 994 -31.60 -5.77 -58.59
C THR A 994 -30.11 -5.85 -58.93
N PHE A 995 -29.22 -5.64 -57.95
CA PHE A 995 -27.77 -5.61 -58.18
C PHE A 995 -27.04 -6.77 -57.52
N GLY A 996 -27.06 -7.94 -58.19
CA GLY A 996 -26.13 -9.03 -57.89
C GLY A 996 -26.72 -10.43 -57.90
N ASP A 997 -28.03 -10.58 -58.13
CA ASP A 997 -28.64 -11.90 -58.22
C ASP A 997 -28.02 -12.69 -59.39
N THR A 998 -27.52 -13.88 -59.05
CA THR A 998 -26.95 -14.86 -59.99
C THR A 998 -27.85 -16.09 -60.12
N ASP A 999 -29.02 -16.10 -59.47
CA ASP A 999 -30.04 -17.11 -59.65
C ASP A 999 -30.64 -17.04 -61.06
N THR A 1000 -31.05 -18.20 -61.51
CA THR A 1000 -31.79 -18.47 -62.74
C THR A 1000 -33.26 -18.05 -62.68
N ASN A 1001 -33.76 -17.60 -61.52
CA ASN A 1001 -35.08 -17.01 -61.33
C ASN A 1001 -34.89 -15.60 -60.74
N PRO A 1002 -35.23 -14.51 -61.44
CA PRO A 1002 -35.14 -13.18 -60.86
C PRO A 1002 -36.09 -13.11 -59.67
N ASP A 1003 -35.57 -12.65 -58.53
CA ASP A 1003 -36.36 -12.33 -57.34
C ASP A 1003 -37.47 -11.32 -57.68
N THR A 1004 -38.64 -11.48 -57.06
CA THR A 1004 -39.84 -10.68 -57.29
C THR A 1004 -40.41 -10.10 -56.00
N ASP A 1005 -40.03 -8.86 -55.70
CA ASP A 1005 -40.49 -8.14 -54.52
C ASP A 1005 -41.91 -7.62 -54.69
N THR A 1006 -42.74 -7.76 -53.65
CA THR A 1006 -44.15 -7.36 -53.64
C THR A 1006 -44.44 -6.33 -52.54
N LEU A 1007 -44.99 -5.18 -52.92
CA LEU A 1007 -45.54 -4.19 -52.00
C LEU A 1007 -47.07 -4.33 -51.92
N THR A 1008 -47.56 -4.87 -50.81
CA THR A 1008 -48.98 -4.97 -50.50
C THR A 1008 -49.43 -3.76 -49.67
N LEU A 1009 -50.47 -3.05 -50.11
CA LEU A 1009 -51.06 -1.89 -49.45
C LEU A 1009 -52.51 -2.21 -49.07
N ALA A 1010 -52.84 -2.19 -47.78
CA ALA A 1010 -54.20 -2.36 -47.28
C ALA A 1010 -54.64 -1.09 -46.52
N ILE A 1011 -55.33 -0.19 -47.23
CA ILE A 1011 -55.59 1.19 -46.79
C ILE A 1011 -57.10 1.45 -46.66
N PRO A 1012 -57.78 0.90 -45.64
CA PRO A 1012 -59.24 0.89 -45.56
C PRO A 1012 -59.89 2.26 -45.24
N THR A 1013 -59.11 3.33 -45.14
CA THR A 1013 -59.58 4.68 -44.73
C THR A 1013 -59.14 5.79 -45.67
N SER A 1014 -58.53 5.47 -46.81
CA SER A 1014 -58.19 6.48 -47.82
C SER A 1014 -59.45 7.10 -48.39
N THR A 1015 -59.32 8.34 -48.87
CA THR A 1015 -60.26 8.97 -49.83
C THR A 1015 -59.50 9.55 -51.02
N TYR A 1016 -58.16 9.48 -50.97
CA TYR A 1016 -57.22 9.98 -51.96
C TYR A 1016 -55.96 9.13 -51.91
N PHE A 1017 -55.55 8.62 -53.07
CA PHE A 1017 -54.35 7.80 -53.25
C PHE A 1017 -53.64 8.25 -54.54
N GLU A 1018 -52.39 8.66 -54.44
CA GLU A 1018 -51.57 8.99 -55.61
C GLU A 1018 -50.30 8.15 -55.59
N ILE A 1019 -50.00 7.54 -56.74
CA ILE A 1019 -48.82 6.70 -56.95
C ILE A 1019 -48.09 7.14 -58.22
N ASP A 1020 -46.79 7.28 -58.09
CA ASP A 1020 -45.84 7.56 -59.16
C ASP A 1020 -44.75 6.47 -59.18
N ASP A 1021 -43.79 6.54 -60.11
CA ASP A 1021 -42.75 5.53 -60.31
C ASP A 1021 -41.84 5.31 -59.09
N ASP A 1022 -41.73 6.30 -58.22
CA ASP A 1022 -40.86 6.30 -57.05
C ASP A 1022 -41.57 6.59 -55.71
N THR A 1023 -42.84 7.03 -55.71
CA THR A 1023 -43.49 7.57 -54.51
C THR A 1023 -44.98 7.25 -54.39
N LEU A 1024 -45.41 6.99 -53.15
CA LEU A 1024 -46.79 6.92 -52.70
C LEU A 1024 -47.14 8.16 -51.88
N ARG A 1025 -48.19 8.86 -52.31
CA ARG A 1025 -48.71 10.07 -51.67
C ARG A 1025 -50.13 9.83 -51.20
N SER A 1026 -50.44 10.31 -49.99
CA SER A 1026 -51.81 10.29 -49.46
C SER A 1026 -52.19 11.63 -48.85
N LEU A 1027 -53.49 11.86 -48.74
CA LEU A 1027 -54.05 13.09 -48.21
C LEU A 1027 -54.26 12.95 -46.69
N VAL A 1028 -53.45 13.65 -45.91
CA VAL A 1028 -53.61 13.68 -44.44
C VAL A 1028 -54.41 14.91 -44.04
N ALA A 1029 -55.60 14.71 -43.47
CA ALA A 1029 -56.45 15.80 -42.98
C ALA A 1029 -56.09 16.15 -41.53
N ILE A 1030 -55.26 17.17 -41.33
CA ILE A 1030 -54.89 17.66 -39.98
C ILE A 1030 -55.69 18.92 -39.66
N SER A 1031 -56.62 18.82 -38.70
CA SER A 1031 -57.30 19.96 -38.05
C SER A 1031 -57.72 21.11 -39.01
N GLY A 1032 -58.38 20.76 -40.12
CA GLY A 1032 -58.93 21.72 -41.09
C GLY A 1032 -57.94 22.27 -42.13
N THR A 1033 -56.69 21.81 -42.17
CA THR A 1033 -55.72 22.09 -43.25
C THR A 1033 -55.38 20.79 -43.98
N THR A 1034 -55.46 20.84 -45.30
CA THR A 1034 -55.17 19.70 -46.19
C THR A 1034 -53.70 19.73 -46.57
N VAL A 1035 -52.94 18.70 -46.20
CA VAL A 1035 -51.53 18.53 -46.61
C VAL A 1035 -51.43 17.22 -47.39
N VAL A 1036 -50.84 17.28 -48.59
CA VAL A 1036 -50.42 16.09 -49.34
C VAL A 1036 -49.00 15.80 -48.89
N THR A 1037 -48.76 14.60 -48.34
CA THR A 1037 -47.45 14.18 -47.86
C THR A 1037 -47.01 12.92 -48.58
N ASP A 1038 -45.70 12.78 -48.73
CA ASP A 1038 -45.06 11.60 -49.30
C ASP A 1038 -44.89 10.63 -48.13
N VAL A 1039 -45.58 9.49 -48.21
CA VAL A 1039 -45.67 8.56 -47.08
C VAL A 1039 -44.71 7.39 -47.29
N VAL A 1040 -44.54 6.96 -48.55
CA VAL A 1040 -43.63 5.87 -48.91
C VAL A 1040 -42.91 6.26 -50.19
N ALA A 1041 -41.58 6.11 -50.23
CA ALA A 1041 -40.80 6.10 -51.46
C ALA A 1041 -40.36 4.65 -51.73
N TYR A 1042 -40.40 4.21 -52.97
CA TYR A 1042 -39.97 2.86 -53.32
C TYR A 1042 -39.12 2.87 -54.59
N GLU A 1043 -38.10 2.03 -54.61
CA GLU A 1043 -37.27 1.78 -55.77
C GLU A 1043 -37.13 0.27 -55.96
N GLN A 1044 -37.12 -0.20 -57.21
CA GLN A 1044 -36.82 -1.59 -57.55
C GLN A 1044 -37.82 -2.65 -57.01
N VAL A 1045 -39.08 -2.28 -56.75
CA VAL A 1045 -40.16 -3.24 -56.43
C VAL A 1045 -40.79 -3.81 -57.72
N ASN A 1046 -41.10 -5.10 -57.77
CA ASN A 1046 -41.62 -5.76 -58.97
C ASN A 1046 -43.15 -5.75 -59.07
N ASN A 1047 -43.84 -5.99 -57.95
CA ASN A 1047 -45.29 -6.10 -57.87
C ASN A 1047 -45.82 -5.15 -56.79
N ILE A 1048 -46.94 -4.48 -57.05
CA ILE A 1048 -47.67 -3.68 -56.07
C ILE A 1048 -49.11 -4.17 -56.05
N HIS A 1049 -49.58 -4.59 -54.88
CA HIS A 1049 -50.98 -4.96 -54.65
C HIS A 1049 -51.61 -3.93 -53.74
N ALA A 1050 -52.68 -3.24 -54.15
CA ALA A 1050 -53.31 -2.20 -53.36
C ALA A 1050 -54.82 -2.48 -53.19
N THR A 1051 -55.32 -2.40 -51.95
CA THR A 1051 -56.76 -2.44 -51.65
C THR A 1051 -57.13 -1.18 -50.87
N LEU A 1052 -58.08 -0.41 -51.41
CA LEU A 1052 -58.55 0.86 -50.86
C LEU A 1052 -59.81 0.68 -49.99
N SER A 1053 -60.60 1.74 -49.79
CA SER A 1053 -61.72 1.77 -48.84
C SER A 1053 -63.04 1.30 -49.46
N ASP A 1054 -64.07 1.04 -48.64
CA ASP A 1054 -65.43 0.80 -49.13
C ASP A 1054 -66.23 2.12 -49.36
N GLY A 1055 -65.55 3.27 -49.40
CA GLY A 1055 -66.16 4.57 -49.70
C GLY A 1055 -65.51 5.22 -50.92
N ALA A 1056 -66.14 6.28 -51.45
CA ALA A 1056 -65.66 6.95 -52.67
C ALA A 1056 -64.19 7.39 -52.58
N ASP A 1057 -63.34 6.78 -53.41
CA ASP A 1057 -61.90 6.99 -53.47
C ASP A 1057 -61.49 7.78 -54.73
N LYS A 1058 -60.52 8.68 -54.58
CA LYS A 1058 -59.88 9.37 -55.71
C LYS A 1058 -58.47 8.86 -55.92
N VAL A 1059 -58.19 8.26 -57.07
CA VAL A 1059 -56.91 7.64 -57.38
C VAL A 1059 -56.20 8.35 -58.53
N ILE A 1060 -54.92 8.66 -58.37
CA ILE A 1060 -54.06 9.19 -59.44
C ILE A 1060 -52.86 8.28 -59.64
N ILE A 1061 -52.61 7.83 -60.87
CA ILE A 1061 -51.50 6.95 -61.25
C ILE A 1061 -50.65 7.64 -62.32
N ARG A 1062 -49.37 7.90 -62.05
CA ARG A 1062 -48.45 8.66 -62.93
C ARG A 1062 -47.40 7.79 -63.64
N ASP A 1063 -47.71 6.51 -63.80
CA ASP A 1063 -46.79 5.37 -63.96
C ASP A 1063 -46.28 4.89 -62.61
N VAL A 1064 -46.04 3.60 -62.46
CA VAL A 1064 -45.78 2.93 -61.17
C VAL A 1064 -44.39 2.30 -61.16
N GLY A 1065 -43.79 2.10 -62.35
CA GLY A 1065 -42.50 1.41 -62.47
C GLY A 1065 -42.53 -0.08 -62.11
N ALA A 1066 -43.70 -0.64 -61.78
CA ALA A 1066 -43.93 -2.01 -61.33
C ALA A 1066 -45.30 -2.54 -61.79
N SER A 1067 -45.54 -3.86 -61.68
CA SER A 1067 -46.86 -4.46 -61.93
C SER A 1067 -47.85 -4.06 -60.85
N LEU A 1068 -48.92 -3.33 -61.17
CA LEU A 1068 -49.93 -2.91 -60.20
C LEU A 1068 -51.20 -3.78 -60.27
N ASP A 1069 -51.63 -4.36 -59.15
CA ASP A 1069 -52.99 -4.90 -58.92
C ASP A 1069 -53.72 -4.00 -57.92
N LEU A 1070 -54.61 -3.14 -58.40
CA LEU A 1070 -55.36 -2.20 -57.58
C LEU A 1070 -56.83 -2.62 -57.47
N ASN A 1071 -57.34 -2.72 -56.25
CA ASN A 1071 -58.75 -2.88 -55.93
C ASN A 1071 -59.25 -1.62 -55.21
N THR A 1072 -60.13 -0.85 -55.83
CA THR A 1072 -60.65 0.39 -55.24
C THR A 1072 -61.69 0.16 -54.15
N GLY A 1073 -62.26 -1.05 -54.05
CA GLY A 1073 -63.15 -1.43 -52.95
C GLY A 1073 -64.63 -1.23 -53.29
N GLY A 1074 -65.28 -0.27 -52.65
CA GLY A 1074 -66.66 0.11 -52.95
C GLY A 1074 -66.83 1.62 -52.75
N GLY A 1075 -67.94 2.20 -53.16
CA GLY A 1075 -68.09 3.65 -53.28
C GLY A 1075 -68.06 4.08 -54.75
N ALA A 1076 -68.25 5.38 -54.99
CA ALA A 1076 -68.14 5.93 -56.35
C ALA A 1076 -66.71 6.41 -56.58
N ASP A 1077 -65.90 5.58 -57.21
CA ASP A 1077 -64.46 5.76 -57.32
C ASP A 1077 -64.07 6.52 -58.60
N ASP A 1078 -63.08 7.41 -58.47
CA ASP A 1078 -62.54 8.22 -59.58
C ASP A 1078 -61.04 7.95 -59.74
N VAL A 1079 -60.71 7.04 -60.66
CA VAL A 1079 -59.35 6.64 -60.99
C VAL A 1079 -58.87 7.41 -62.23
N THR A 1080 -57.70 8.03 -62.16
CA THR A 1080 -57.05 8.70 -63.29
C THR A 1080 -55.64 8.14 -63.46
N ALA A 1081 -55.34 7.48 -64.59
CA ALA A 1081 -54.02 6.97 -64.92
C ALA A 1081 -53.42 7.65 -66.15
N PHE A 1082 -52.17 8.09 -66.04
CA PHE A 1082 -51.44 8.75 -67.12
C PHE A 1082 -50.68 7.77 -68.02
N ASP A 1083 -49.99 6.78 -67.46
CA ASP A 1083 -49.30 5.72 -68.20
C ASP A 1083 -49.15 4.42 -67.36
N PHE A 1084 -48.80 3.31 -68.01
CA PHE A 1084 -48.38 2.05 -67.39
C PHE A 1084 -47.21 1.44 -68.16
N SER A 1085 -46.09 1.22 -67.46
CA SER A 1085 -44.88 0.59 -68.01
C SER A 1085 -44.79 -0.92 -67.81
N PHE A 1086 -45.67 -1.52 -66.98
CA PHE A 1086 -45.72 -2.96 -66.68
C PHE A 1086 -47.16 -3.49 -66.79
N GLU A 1087 -47.36 -4.82 -66.91
CA GLU A 1087 -48.72 -5.38 -66.92
C GLU A 1087 -49.43 -5.06 -65.60
N SER A 1088 -50.69 -4.62 -65.64
CA SER A 1088 -51.41 -4.17 -64.44
C SER A 1088 -52.88 -4.53 -64.50
N THR A 1089 -53.52 -4.68 -63.33
CA THR A 1089 -54.94 -4.96 -63.14
C THR A 1089 -55.56 -3.87 -62.28
N ILE A 1090 -56.65 -3.27 -62.73
CA ILE A 1090 -57.45 -2.30 -61.98
C ILE A 1090 -58.85 -2.87 -61.80
N ASN A 1091 -59.25 -3.12 -60.57
CA ASN A 1091 -60.58 -3.55 -60.18
C ASN A 1091 -61.30 -2.37 -59.51
N LEU A 1092 -62.42 -1.95 -60.10
CA LEU A 1092 -63.19 -0.79 -59.65
C LEU A 1092 -64.17 -1.12 -58.50
N GLY A 1093 -64.17 -2.36 -57.99
CA GLY A 1093 -65.00 -2.75 -56.84
C GLY A 1093 -66.19 -3.65 -57.16
N ASP A 1094 -66.91 -4.12 -56.13
CA ASP A 1094 -68.16 -4.89 -56.25
C ASP A 1094 -69.31 -4.20 -55.50
N ASP A 1095 -69.87 -3.13 -56.07
CA ASP A 1095 -70.99 -2.44 -55.42
C ASP A 1095 -72.12 -1.96 -56.38
N THR A 1096 -72.82 -0.88 -56.04
CA THR A 1096 -73.92 -0.32 -56.86
C THR A 1096 -73.70 1.14 -57.25
N ALA A 1097 -72.54 1.71 -56.89
CA ALA A 1097 -72.14 3.05 -57.23
C ALA A 1097 -71.64 3.09 -58.69
N ASP A 1098 -71.47 4.30 -59.22
CA ASP A 1098 -70.97 4.47 -60.59
C ASP A 1098 -69.49 4.84 -60.50
N ASP A 1099 -68.60 3.98 -60.99
CA ASP A 1099 -67.16 4.20 -60.98
C ASP A 1099 -66.66 4.81 -62.29
N GLN A 1100 -65.59 5.60 -62.19
CA GLN A 1100 -64.95 6.23 -63.33
C GLN A 1100 -63.46 5.90 -63.36
N PHE A 1101 -62.98 5.40 -64.50
CA PHE A 1101 -61.56 5.27 -64.79
C PHE A 1101 -61.19 6.07 -66.04
N THR A 1102 -60.27 7.03 -65.92
CA THR A 1102 -59.74 7.83 -67.02
C THR A 1102 -58.30 7.43 -67.31
N LEU A 1103 -58.01 6.97 -68.54
CA LEU A 1103 -56.71 6.49 -68.99
C LEU A 1103 -56.16 7.37 -70.12
N PHE A 1104 -54.97 7.96 -69.93
CA PHE A 1104 -54.30 8.76 -70.96
C PHE A 1104 -53.26 7.99 -71.80
N GLY A 1105 -52.71 6.88 -71.29
CA GLY A 1105 -51.65 6.10 -71.94
C GLY A 1105 -51.42 4.73 -71.29
N THR A 1106 -50.91 3.78 -72.06
CA THR A 1106 -50.38 2.49 -71.55
C THR A 1106 -49.46 1.88 -72.61
N SER A 1107 -48.32 1.33 -72.18
CA SER A 1107 -47.34 0.67 -73.05
C SER A 1107 -47.38 -0.87 -72.95
N THR A 1108 -48.23 -1.42 -72.09
CA THR A 1108 -48.33 -2.85 -71.74
C THR A 1108 -49.77 -3.36 -71.73
N ASN A 1109 -50.01 -4.60 -71.27
CA ASN A 1109 -51.36 -5.10 -71.07
C ASN A 1109 -51.94 -4.55 -69.76
N LEU A 1110 -53.05 -3.81 -69.88
CA LEU A 1110 -53.88 -3.39 -68.76
C LEU A 1110 -55.17 -4.21 -68.73
N THR A 1111 -55.51 -4.79 -67.58
CA THR A 1111 -56.80 -5.41 -67.31
C THR A 1111 -57.62 -4.46 -66.45
N VAL A 1112 -58.82 -4.10 -66.88
CA VAL A 1112 -59.76 -3.33 -66.07
C VAL A 1112 -60.99 -4.19 -65.84
N ALA A 1113 -61.35 -4.38 -64.58
CA ALA A 1113 -62.54 -5.13 -64.17
C ALA A 1113 -63.53 -4.18 -63.47
N GLY A 1114 -64.78 -4.25 -63.91
CA GLY A 1114 -65.96 -3.67 -63.28
C GLY A 1114 -67.02 -4.76 -63.08
N GLN A 1115 -67.99 -4.54 -62.19
CA GLN A 1115 -68.94 -5.57 -61.77
C GLN A 1115 -70.42 -5.22 -62.03
N THR A 1116 -71.33 -6.08 -61.57
CA THR A 1116 -72.70 -6.22 -62.12
C THR A 1116 -73.75 -5.22 -61.62
N GLY A 1117 -73.39 -4.29 -60.73
CA GLY A 1117 -74.26 -3.23 -60.20
C GLY A 1117 -73.57 -1.87 -60.33
N GLY A 1118 -74.31 -0.82 -60.70
CA GLY A 1118 -73.71 0.47 -61.09
C GLY A 1118 -73.50 0.62 -62.60
N VAL A 1119 -73.03 1.79 -63.06
CA VAL A 1119 -72.56 2.03 -64.43
C VAL A 1119 -71.10 2.47 -64.41
N ASP A 1120 -70.20 1.51 -64.61
CA ASP A 1120 -68.76 1.77 -64.65
C ASP A 1120 -68.37 2.39 -65.99
N THR A 1121 -67.64 3.51 -65.93
CA THR A 1121 -67.23 4.29 -67.10
C THR A 1121 -65.72 4.27 -67.25
N LEU A 1122 -65.25 3.66 -68.34
CA LEU A 1122 -63.88 3.82 -68.80
C LEU A 1122 -63.81 4.94 -69.84
N ILE A 1123 -63.00 5.96 -69.56
CA ILE A 1123 -62.65 7.05 -70.47
C ILE A 1123 -61.22 6.82 -70.94
N VAL A 1124 -61.01 6.68 -72.24
CA VAL A 1124 -59.66 6.55 -72.82
C VAL A 1124 -59.33 7.81 -73.61
N ASP A 1125 -58.60 8.74 -72.98
CA ASP A 1125 -58.25 10.05 -73.54
C ASP A 1125 -56.81 10.06 -74.07
N LEU A 1126 -56.66 9.73 -75.36
CA LEU A 1126 -55.37 9.76 -76.05
C LEU A 1126 -55.06 11.11 -76.72
N THR A 1127 -55.71 12.21 -76.30
CA THR A 1127 -55.56 13.50 -77.02
C THR A 1127 -54.15 14.09 -76.94
N GLU A 1128 -53.33 13.67 -75.97
CA GLU A 1128 -51.94 14.12 -75.78
C GLU A 1128 -50.85 13.08 -76.08
N THR A 1129 -51.19 11.83 -76.46
CA THR A 1129 -50.22 10.74 -76.72
C THR A 1129 -50.06 10.44 -78.23
N THR A 1130 -48.83 10.16 -78.69
CA THR A 1130 -48.51 9.88 -80.12
C THR A 1130 -48.23 8.42 -80.45
N ASP A 1131 -48.12 7.55 -79.43
CA ASP A 1131 -47.83 6.13 -79.61
C ASP A 1131 -49.11 5.28 -79.67
N PRO A 1132 -49.21 4.33 -80.61
CA PRO A 1132 -50.39 3.47 -80.72
C PRO A 1132 -50.44 2.47 -79.55
N VAL A 1133 -51.61 2.30 -78.93
CA VAL A 1133 -51.88 1.18 -77.99
C VAL A 1133 -51.67 -0.13 -78.77
N THR A 1134 -50.58 -0.85 -78.50
CA THR A 1134 -50.19 -2.01 -79.32
C THR A 1134 -50.69 -3.35 -78.77
N ARG A 1135 -51.05 -3.42 -77.48
CA ARG A 1135 -51.71 -4.57 -76.81
C ARG A 1135 -52.52 -4.07 -75.60
N GLY A 1136 -53.59 -4.80 -75.27
CA GLY A 1136 -54.50 -4.54 -74.15
C GLY A 1136 -55.68 -5.51 -74.27
N ARG A 1137 -56.24 -5.96 -73.15
CA ARG A 1137 -57.44 -6.82 -73.13
C ARG A 1137 -58.39 -6.25 -72.10
N LEU A 1138 -59.39 -5.49 -72.55
CA LEU A 1138 -60.52 -5.10 -71.69
C LEU A 1138 -61.43 -6.32 -71.53
N ASP A 1139 -61.46 -6.89 -70.32
CA ASP A 1139 -62.35 -8.01 -69.98
C ASP A 1139 -63.47 -7.45 -69.09
N ASP A 1140 -64.48 -6.86 -69.73
CA ASP A 1140 -65.70 -6.44 -69.05
C ASP A 1140 -66.58 -7.68 -68.77
N SER A 1141 -66.80 -7.98 -67.50
CA SER A 1141 -67.67 -9.08 -67.08
C SER A 1141 -69.16 -8.69 -67.05
N ALA A 1142 -69.51 -7.38 -67.09
CA ALA A 1142 -70.87 -6.84 -67.19
C ALA A 1142 -70.97 -5.33 -67.56
N SER A 1143 -71.91 -4.99 -68.46
CA SER A 1143 -72.33 -3.64 -68.93
C SER A 1143 -71.55 -2.38 -68.48
N GLY A 1144 -70.32 -2.20 -68.96
CA GLY A 1144 -69.60 -0.92 -68.90
C GLY A 1144 -69.89 0.01 -70.09
N ILE A 1145 -69.68 1.32 -69.90
CA ILE A 1145 -69.68 2.32 -70.99
C ILE A 1145 -68.25 2.77 -71.27
N LEU A 1146 -67.69 2.34 -72.40
CA LEU A 1146 -66.46 2.94 -72.95
C LEU A 1146 -66.81 4.25 -73.67
N SER A 1147 -66.27 5.37 -73.19
CA SER A 1147 -66.53 6.70 -73.77
C SER A 1147 -65.24 7.43 -74.20
N GLU A 1148 -65.39 8.35 -75.17
CA GLU A 1148 -64.34 9.27 -75.66
C GLU A 1148 -63.05 8.66 -76.28
N VAL A 1149 -63.13 7.49 -76.93
CA VAL A 1149 -61.98 6.88 -77.64
C VAL A 1149 -61.52 7.72 -78.85
N THR A 1150 -60.44 8.50 -78.72
CA THR A 1150 -59.87 9.29 -79.83
C THR A 1150 -58.62 8.64 -80.47
N GLN A 1151 -58.81 8.10 -81.69
CA GLN A 1151 -57.84 7.60 -82.71
C GLN A 1151 -57.04 6.29 -82.49
N GLY A 1152 -57.76 5.15 -82.52
CA GLY A 1152 -57.45 3.87 -83.21
C GLY A 1152 -56.39 2.93 -82.60
N ARG A 1153 -56.59 1.61 -82.39
CA ARG A 1153 -57.72 0.69 -82.52
C ARG A 1153 -57.67 -0.22 -81.29
N VAL A 1154 -58.63 -0.08 -80.39
CA VAL A 1154 -58.89 -1.01 -79.27
C VAL A 1154 -59.27 -2.38 -79.85
N THR A 1155 -58.62 -3.45 -79.40
CA THR A 1155 -59.06 -4.84 -79.61
C THR A 1155 -59.18 -5.51 -78.27
#